data_AF-A0LJB2-F1
#
_entry.id   AF-A0LJB2-F1
#
_cell.length_a   1.000
_cell.length_b   1.000
_cell.length_c   1.000
_cell.angle_alpha   90.00
_cell.angle_beta   90.00
_cell.angle_gamma   90.00
#
_symmetry.space_group_name_H-M   'P 1'
#
loop_
_entity.id
_entity.type
_entity.pdbx_description
1 polymer ?
#
loop_
_entity_poly.entity_id
_entity_poly.type
_entity_poly.pdbx_seq_one_letter_code
_entity_poly.pdbx_strand_id
1 'polypeptide(L)'
;MEYDVGVDAGSVSINCVVIDDRQQIVVEVPYLRHFGLAFEETRRVLSKLFSPAFLKGEHTIRSVSFTGVHGQLIARTLGAPCEVETIAQVLGANLVVPGVRSIISIGGQDASLFQLAHENGHWHLEAFNMNGPCASGTGSFIDQQAERLALSMYGPDFNMDQDKLQQTLQDFIALGLKSTYPAPVACRCTVFTKSDMIHLQNKGETLPNIIAGLHYGNAANYLSTIVANRELIEPVIFIGGMASNELQVRAMQHYFPNLLVPAYHTSLGALGVALQAQKQGWRNRVDLSRLDASHSGSEEHFPKAERLRLEFTHFDSDNSLSPWGTRHKKPVQAYLGVDIGSTTTKYALIDDQLRIIHKCYLPTRGKPIEVTQQLLRTLHKEVGRNIRLMAIATTGSGRNVAGDFLSADLIIDEITAHARGAVQVDPEIDTIFEIGGQDSKYIRIENTHPLDFDMNKVCAAGTGSFLHELANKMKINIVEEFQEIALSAQAPIHLAERCTVFMESDLASYAQKGAAREDLIGGLCYAIVYNYLNRVVEKRYVGQRVMFLGGPSLNRGIVAAFEKVLGRGVLVPKHREVMGAFGAALAVREMFVKGEVSRISRDLEGLAATEVGFSENICRADKKCHNECKLKIYNFGGHKSVWGGDCGRYEASRYEGVRREDHFKERQDYFLEALEEAGVSTTDLTRMDRTDRPTVGIPMALHSLEWGVLWAHLFAELGFSVVLSPRTNNRIVLSGVESMTAETCFPVKVFHGHVRHLLDRAEYLFLPNVINMPTPSSEETGFFCPLVESSQYMVRAACSVPDKRMIRPTLHLKDDLKHLARSFLQGFPDVLRPGATRMEKAIERAWARQTAFRDRLHSRGREILARTSADEPVWIVTGRAYNLHDERLNLQLGKQLAKLGILALPMDYLNADDEDLSDFPNMYWGLGARILRTAKRIARNRNWYGVHLTNFSCGADSFMEHFYRHALREKPSLILELDEHSAVAGLLTRIEAYQNVVKNLQEKNAPQTGNEGMPCQALGR
;
A
#
# COMPACT_ATOMS: atom_id res chain seq x y z
N MET A 1 -49.86 -1.82 -29.31
CA MET A 1 -48.99 -1.28 -28.25
C MET A 1 -47.59 -1.65 -28.70
N GLU A 2 -46.81 -0.64 -29.09
CA GLU A 2 -45.42 -0.82 -29.49
C GLU A 2 -44.54 -0.59 -28.26
N TYR A 3 -43.42 -1.32 -28.16
CA TYR A 3 -42.51 -1.26 -27.02
C TYR A 3 -41.10 -0.85 -27.46
N ASP A 4 -40.39 -0.11 -26.62
CA ASP A 4 -38.97 0.18 -26.81
C ASP A 4 -38.15 -0.52 -25.74
N VAL A 5 -37.10 -1.20 -26.19
CA VAL A 5 -36.18 -1.94 -25.34
C VAL A 5 -34.90 -1.14 -25.21
N GLY A 6 -34.53 -0.79 -23.99
CA GLY A 6 -33.24 -0.24 -23.66
C GLY A 6 -32.38 -1.26 -22.95
N VAL A 7 -31.13 -1.39 -23.39
CA VAL A 7 -30.14 -2.30 -22.80
C VAL A 7 -28.93 -1.48 -22.37
N ASP A 8 -28.59 -1.54 -21.10
CA ASP A 8 -27.35 -1.02 -20.55
C ASP A 8 -26.38 -2.17 -20.34
N ALA A 9 -25.41 -2.29 -21.25
CA ALA A 9 -24.33 -3.27 -21.18
C ALA A 9 -23.09 -2.59 -20.61
N GLY A 10 -23.07 -2.47 -19.28
CA GLY A 10 -21.98 -1.87 -18.51
C GLY A 10 -20.77 -2.81 -18.37
N SER A 11 -19.75 -2.40 -17.59
CA SER A 11 -18.47 -3.12 -17.49
C SER A 11 -18.53 -4.49 -16.78
N VAL A 12 -19.53 -4.71 -15.93
CA VAL A 12 -19.70 -5.93 -15.13
C VAL A 12 -21.10 -6.53 -15.21
N SER A 13 -22.07 -5.79 -15.72
CA SER A 13 -23.50 -6.12 -15.67
C SER A 13 -24.25 -5.71 -16.92
N ILE A 14 -25.36 -6.39 -17.18
CA ILE A 14 -26.36 -6.07 -18.19
C ILE A 14 -27.67 -5.75 -17.47
N ASN A 15 -28.24 -4.60 -17.78
CA ASN A 15 -29.57 -4.19 -17.33
C ASN A 15 -30.45 -3.99 -18.55
N CYS A 16 -31.72 -4.36 -18.47
CA CYS A 16 -32.64 -4.19 -19.58
C CYS A 16 -34.00 -3.70 -19.08
N VAL A 17 -34.56 -2.71 -19.78
CA VAL A 17 -35.87 -2.12 -19.49
C VAL A 17 -36.69 -2.09 -20.76
N VAL A 18 -37.99 -2.36 -20.63
CA VAL A 18 -38.98 -2.24 -21.70
C VAL A 18 -40.01 -1.20 -21.29
N ILE A 19 -40.24 -0.21 -22.16
CA ILE A 19 -41.24 0.84 -21.95
C ILE A 19 -42.33 0.81 -23.02
N ASP A 20 -43.54 1.24 -22.65
CA ASP A 20 -44.65 1.45 -23.59
C ASP A 20 -44.67 2.88 -24.18
N ASP A 21 -45.64 3.15 -25.06
CA ASP A 21 -45.86 4.47 -25.68
C ASP A 21 -46.15 5.60 -24.68
N ARG A 22 -46.46 5.29 -23.42
CA ARG A 22 -46.71 6.25 -22.33
C ARG A 22 -45.51 6.37 -21.37
N GLN A 23 -44.34 5.88 -21.79
CA GLN A 23 -43.11 5.86 -21.00
C GLN A 23 -43.24 5.08 -19.69
N GLN A 24 -44.21 4.17 -19.58
CA GLN A 24 -44.37 3.32 -18.42
C GLN A 24 -43.47 2.09 -18.55
N ILE A 25 -42.76 1.75 -17.47
CA ILE A 25 -41.95 0.53 -17.40
C ILE A 25 -42.88 -0.67 -17.37
N VAL A 26 -42.80 -1.50 -18.42
CA VAL A 26 -43.59 -2.73 -18.56
C VAL A 26 -42.82 -3.92 -18.02
N VAL A 27 -41.50 -3.95 -18.27
CA VAL A 27 -40.60 -5.00 -17.83
C VAL A 27 -39.27 -4.38 -17.42
N GLU A 28 -38.77 -4.79 -16.26
CA GLU A 28 -37.37 -4.64 -15.86
C GLU A 28 -36.76 -6.04 -15.77
N VAL A 29 -35.64 -6.25 -16.45
CA VAL A 29 -34.80 -7.42 -16.23
C VAL A 29 -33.87 -7.09 -15.07
N PRO A 30 -33.82 -7.95 -14.02
CA PRO A 30 -32.99 -7.69 -12.85
C PRO A 30 -31.51 -7.62 -13.22
N TYR A 31 -30.77 -6.83 -12.43
CA TYR A 31 -29.32 -6.62 -12.58
C TYR A 31 -28.57 -7.95 -12.77
N LEU A 32 -28.04 -8.17 -13.98
CA LEU A 32 -27.41 -9.42 -14.37
C LEU A 32 -25.91 -9.24 -14.55
N ARG A 33 -25.10 -9.84 -13.68
CA ARG A 33 -23.65 -9.86 -13.83
C ARG A 33 -23.23 -10.75 -15.00
N HIS A 34 -22.42 -10.23 -15.92
CA HIS A 34 -22.01 -10.97 -17.12
C HIS A 34 -20.62 -11.60 -17.04
N PHE A 35 -19.78 -11.22 -16.07
CA PHE A 35 -18.46 -11.85 -15.82
C PHE A 35 -17.57 -12.00 -17.07
N GLY A 36 -17.46 -10.92 -17.87
CA GLY A 36 -16.72 -10.92 -19.13
C GLY A 36 -17.47 -11.53 -20.34
N LEU A 37 -18.64 -12.14 -20.15
CA LEU A 37 -19.46 -12.75 -21.22
C LEU A 37 -20.57 -11.80 -21.70
N ALA A 38 -20.25 -10.52 -21.88
CA ALA A 38 -21.27 -9.49 -22.17
C ALA A 38 -22.12 -9.80 -23.42
N PHE A 39 -21.52 -10.37 -24.46
CA PHE A 39 -22.21 -10.74 -25.71
C PHE A 39 -23.19 -11.90 -25.50
N GLU A 40 -22.72 -12.99 -24.89
CA GLU A 40 -23.52 -14.19 -24.63
C GLU A 40 -24.71 -13.87 -23.70
N GLU A 41 -24.45 -13.11 -22.65
CA GLU A 41 -25.48 -12.73 -21.68
C GLU A 41 -26.47 -11.73 -22.27
N THR A 42 -26.02 -10.79 -23.11
CA THR A 42 -26.94 -9.89 -23.81
C THR A 42 -27.85 -10.67 -24.75
N ARG A 43 -27.30 -11.65 -25.48
CA ARG A 43 -28.07 -12.56 -26.33
C ARG A 43 -29.09 -13.34 -25.51
N ARG A 44 -28.70 -13.86 -24.35
CA ARG A 44 -29.58 -14.60 -23.44
C ARG A 44 -30.74 -13.74 -22.95
N VAL A 45 -30.46 -12.51 -22.52
CA VAL A 45 -31.47 -11.54 -22.06
C VAL A 45 -32.46 -11.20 -23.18
N LEU A 46 -31.97 -10.82 -24.37
CA LEU A 46 -32.82 -10.47 -25.51
C LEU A 46 -33.63 -11.66 -26.02
N SER A 47 -33.05 -12.86 -26.09
CA SER A 47 -33.76 -14.08 -26.49
C SER A 47 -34.94 -14.39 -25.57
N LYS A 48 -34.75 -14.20 -24.26
CA LYS A 48 -35.82 -14.39 -23.27
C LYS A 48 -36.91 -13.34 -23.42
N LEU A 49 -36.54 -12.08 -23.66
CA LEU A 49 -37.48 -10.97 -23.90
C LEU A 49 -38.31 -11.16 -25.17
N PHE A 50 -37.69 -11.63 -26.27
CA PHE A 50 -38.38 -11.84 -27.55
C PHE A 50 -39.24 -13.10 -27.57
N SER A 51 -39.13 -13.95 -26.54
CA SER A 51 -39.97 -15.14 -26.44
C SER A 51 -41.46 -14.78 -26.29
N PRO A 52 -42.38 -15.55 -26.93
CA PRO A 52 -43.82 -15.30 -26.84
C PRO A 52 -44.39 -15.35 -25.41
N ALA A 53 -43.62 -15.91 -24.47
CA ALA A 53 -43.98 -16.00 -23.06
C ALA A 53 -43.82 -14.69 -22.29
N PHE A 54 -43.02 -13.74 -22.81
CA PHE A 54 -42.70 -12.49 -22.12
C PHE A 54 -43.29 -11.26 -22.83
N LEU A 55 -43.08 -11.14 -24.13
CA LEU A 55 -43.74 -10.16 -25.00
C LEU A 55 -44.55 -10.94 -26.05
N LYS A 56 -45.63 -10.39 -26.62
CA LYS A 56 -46.45 -11.06 -27.67
C LYS A 56 -45.70 -11.18 -29.02
N GLY A 57 -44.44 -11.61 -29.00
CA GLY A 57 -43.52 -11.73 -30.12
C GLY A 57 -42.78 -10.42 -30.45
N GLU A 58 -41.65 -10.59 -31.15
CA GLU A 58 -40.74 -9.53 -31.64
C GLU A 58 -41.44 -8.43 -32.45
N HIS A 59 -42.59 -8.74 -33.06
CA HIS A 59 -43.39 -7.82 -33.87
C HIS A 59 -44.02 -6.66 -33.08
N THR A 60 -43.95 -6.69 -31.74
CA THR A 60 -44.42 -5.61 -30.87
C THR A 60 -43.31 -4.65 -30.44
N ILE A 61 -42.05 -4.94 -30.80
CA ILE A 61 -40.88 -4.11 -30.43
C ILE A 61 -40.61 -3.11 -31.55
N ARG A 62 -40.69 -1.82 -31.21
CA ARG A 62 -40.37 -0.70 -32.09
C ARG A 62 -38.86 -0.52 -32.24
N SER A 63 -38.14 -0.56 -31.12
CA SER A 63 -36.69 -0.36 -31.12
C SER A 63 -35.98 -1.19 -30.04
N VAL A 64 -34.72 -1.52 -30.32
CA VAL A 64 -33.76 -2.07 -29.35
C VAL A 64 -32.54 -1.18 -29.39
N SER A 65 -32.23 -0.51 -28.29
CA SER A 65 -31.18 0.50 -28.20
C SER A 65 -30.25 0.23 -27.03
N PHE A 66 -28.98 0.60 -27.17
CA PHE A 66 -27.93 0.22 -26.22
C PHE A 66 -27.23 1.41 -25.57
N THR A 67 -26.71 1.19 -24.38
CA THR A 67 -25.78 2.09 -23.71
C THR A 67 -24.77 1.29 -22.88
N GLY A 68 -23.82 1.98 -22.24
CA GLY A 68 -22.74 1.38 -21.45
C GLY A 68 -21.50 0.96 -22.26
N VAL A 69 -20.44 0.59 -21.56
CA VAL A 69 -19.10 0.30 -22.09
C VAL A 69 -19.11 -0.77 -23.18
N HIS A 70 -19.86 -1.86 -23.00
CA HIS A 70 -20.01 -2.91 -24.00
C HIS A 70 -21.13 -2.62 -25.02
N GLY A 71 -22.05 -1.71 -24.67
CA GLY A 71 -23.21 -1.38 -25.48
C GLY A 71 -22.84 -0.93 -26.89
N GLN A 72 -21.78 -0.16 -27.05
CA GLN A 72 -21.39 0.37 -28.36
C GLN A 72 -20.96 -0.73 -29.35
N LEU A 73 -20.16 -1.70 -28.91
CA LEU A 73 -19.69 -2.79 -29.78
C LEU A 73 -20.83 -3.77 -30.10
N ILE A 74 -21.66 -4.09 -29.10
CA ILE A 74 -22.85 -4.93 -29.28
C ILE A 74 -23.83 -4.26 -30.25
N ALA A 75 -24.09 -2.95 -30.09
CA ALA A 75 -24.96 -2.18 -30.96
C ALA A 75 -24.47 -2.19 -32.41
N ARG A 76 -23.16 -1.97 -32.64
CA ARG A 76 -22.58 -2.07 -33.99
C ARG A 76 -22.75 -3.46 -34.60
N THR A 77 -22.55 -4.52 -33.80
CA THR A 77 -22.70 -5.91 -34.24
C THR A 77 -24.14 -6.22 -34.66
N LEU A 78 -25.11 -5.70 -33.89
CA LEU A 78 -26.54 -5.90 -34.14
C LEU A 78 -27.16 -4.88 -35.12
N GLY A 79 -26.42 -3.85 -35.54
CA GLY A 79 -26.97 -2.74 -36.33
C GLY A 79 -28.01 -1.90 -35.56
N ALA A 80 -27.85 -1.78 -34.25
CA ALA A 80 -28.76 -1.08 -33.36
C ALA A 80 -28.24 0.34 -32.98
N PRO A 81 -29.13 1.28 -32.60
CA PRO A 81 -28.72 2.55 -32.04
C PRO A 81 -28.01 2.40 -30.69
N CYS A 82 -27.08 3.31 -30.40
CA CYS A 82 -26.40 3.41 -29.12
C CYS A 82 -26.39 4.87 -28.65
N GLU A 83 -26.64 5.09 -27.36
CA GLU A 83 -26.58 6.42 -26.72
C GLU A 83 -25.49 6.45 -25.65
N VAL A 84 -24.99 7.66 -25.37
CA VAL A 84 -23.99 7.89 -24.32
C VAL A 84 -24.60 7.61 -22.95
N GLU A 85 -23.91 6.80 -22.14
CA GLU A 85 -24.38 6.35 -20.82
C GLU A 85 -24.73 7.50 -19.88
N THR A 86 -23.93 8.55 -19.84
CA THR A 86 -24.18 9.72 -18.99
C THR A 86 -25.51 10.39 -19.29
N ILE A 87 -25.87 10.52 -20.56
CA ILE A 87 -27.16 11.09 -20.99
C ILE A 87 -28.29 10.13 -20.61
N ALA A 88 -28.11 8.84 -20.87
CA ALA A 88 -29.10 7.83 -20.56
C ALA A 88 -29.41 7.77 -19.05
N GLN A 89 -28.38 7.71 -18.19
CA GLN A 89 -28.57 7.70 -16.74
C GLN A 89 -29.32 8.94 -16.23
N VAL A 90 -28.99 10.14 -16.73
CA VAL A 90 -29.69 11.38 -16.33
C VAL A 90 -31.15 11.37 -16.79
N LEU A 91 -31.45 10.92 -18.02
CA LEU A 91 -32.82 10.83 -18.53
C LEU A 91 -33.67 9.87 -17.69
N GLY A 92 -33.16 8.67 -17.39
CA GLY A 92 -33.86 7.70 -16.55
C GLY A 92 -34.06 8.21 -15.13
N ALA A 93 -33.02 8.79 -14.53
CA ALA A 93 -33.08 9.37 -13.19
C ALA A 93 -34.11 10.49 -13.07
N ASN A 94 -34.15 11.41 -14.03
CA ASN A 94 -35.08 12.54 -14.01
C ASN A 94 -36.55 12.12 -14.24
N LEU A 95 -36.79 10.99 -14.93
CA LEU A 95 -38.14 10.44 -15.05
C LEU A 95 -38.61 9.83 -13.71
N VAL A 96 -37.73 9.07 -13.04
CA VAL A 96 -38.08 8.37 -11.79
C VAL A 96 -38.12 9.32 -10.59
N VAL A 97 -37.23 10.31 -10.54
CA VAL A 97 -37.19 11.34 -9.50
C VAL A 97 -37.23 12.72 -10.16
N PRO A 98 -38.42 13.23 -10.50
CA PRO A 98 -38.57 14.56 -11.09
C PRO A 98 -37.98 15.64 -10.18
N GLY A 99 -37.16 16.53 -10.75
CA GLY A 99 -36.52 17.61 -10.02
C GLY A 99 -35.26 17.20 -9.26
N VAL A 100 -34.73 15.99 -9.47
CA VAL A 100 -33.41 15.59 -8.96
C VAL A 100 -32.35 16.63 -9.32
N ARG A 101 -31.50 16.96 -8.33
CA ARG A 101 -30.47 17.99 -8.46
C ARG A 101 -29.05 17.41 -8.43
N SER A 102 -28.83 16.32 -7.70
CA SER A 102 -27.54 15.62 -7.69
C SER A 102 -27.73 14.12 -7.84
N ILE A 103 -26.96 13.50 -8.73
CA ILE A 103 -26.99 12.07 -8.99
C ILE A 103 -25.59 11.52 -8.73
N ILE A 104 -25.47 10.64 -7.74
CA ILE A 104 -24.29 9.82 -7.50
C ILE A 104 -24.52 8.49 -8.24
N SER A 105 -23.65 8.15 -9.18
CA SER A 105 -23.74 6.89 -9.94
C SER A 105 -22.48 6.09 -9.72
N ILE A 106 -22.59 4.93 -9.05
CA ILE A 106 -21.44 4.03 -8.83
C ILE A 106 -21.77 2.64 -9.39
N GLY A 107 -21.16 2.35 -10.53
CA GLY A 107 -21.25 1.09 -11.25
C GLY A 107 -20.09 0.14 -10.95
N GLY A 108 -19.81 -0.74 -11.91
CA GLY A 108 -18.75 -1.73 -11.82
C GLY A 108 -17.36 -1.10 -11.83
N GLN A 109 -16.99 -0.40 -12.89
CA GLN A 109 -15.68 0.25 -13.04
C GLN A 109 -15.75 1.78 -13.04
N ASP A 110 -16.96 2.33 -13.05
CA ASP A 110 -17.21 3.76 -13.18
C ASP A 110 -17.93 4.29 -11.93
N ALA A 111 -17.51 5.47 -11.50
CA ALA A 111 -18.11 6.25 -10.44
C ALA A 111 -18.20 7.70 -10.92
N SER A 112 -19.39 8.28 -10.88
CA SER A 112 -19.67 9.60 -11.43
C SER A 112 -20.65 10.41 -10.59
N LEU A 113 -20.49 11.73 -10.66
CA LEU A 113 -21.38 12.73 -10.07
C LEU A 113 -21.95 13.60 -11.18
N PHE A 114 -23.28 13.72 -11.20
CA PHE A 114 -24.01 14.65 -12.05
C PHE A 114 -24.71 15.70 -11.18
N GLN A 115 -24.58 16.97 -11.51
CA GLN A 115 -25.37 18.04 -10.92
C GLN A 115 -26.23 18.69 -12.00
N LEU A 116 -27.53 18.76 -11.73
CA LEU A 116 -28.53 19.25 -12.66
C LEU A 116 -29.07 20.60 -12.17
N ALA A 117 -29.24 21.52 -13.11
CA ALA A 117 -30.03 22.72 -12.93
C ALA A 117 -31.34 22.59 -13.73
N HIS A 118 -32.41 23.16 -13.20
CA HIS A 118 -33.73 23.15 -13.82
C HIS A 118 -34.14 24.57 -14.16
N GLU A 119 -34.33 24.84 -15.44
CA GLU A 119 -34.76 26.14 -15.97
C GLU A 119 -35.93 25.94 -16.92
N ASN A 120 -37.02 26.69 -16.74
CA ASN A 120 -38.21 26.65 -17.60
C ASN A 120 -38.80 25.24 -17.81
N GLY A 121 -38.71 24.37 -16.80
CA GLY A 121 -39.21 22.99 -16.87
C GLY A 121 -38.29 22.02 -17.65
N HIS A 122 -37.10 22.47 -18.05
CA HIS A 122 -36.06 21.64 -18.65
C HIS A 122 -34.86 21.51 -17.72
N TRP A 123 -34.25 20.33 -17.71
CA TRP A 123 -33.00 20.12 -16.99
C TRP A 123 -31.81 20.37 -17.93
N HIS A 124 -30.70 20.85 -17.37
CA HIS A 124 -29.40 20.83 -18.02
C HIS A 124 -28.33 20.38 -17.02
N LEU A 125 -27.28 19.76 -17.54
CA LEU A 125 -26.15 19.27 -16.75
C LEU A 125 -25.23 20.46 -16.41
N GLU A 126 -25.26 20.90 -15.16
CA GLU A 126 -24.48 22.04 -14.66
C GLU A 126 -23.03 21.63 -14.37
N ALA A 127 -22.85 20.45 -13.76
CA ALA A 127 -21.54 19.90 -13.49
C ALA A 127 -21.52 18.38 -13.66
N PHE A 128 -20.37 17.86 -14.09
CA PHE A 128 -20.11 16.45 -14.26
C PHE A 128 -18.69 16.12 -13.82
N ASN A 129 -18.54 15.03 -13.08
CA ASN A 129 -17.24 14.49 -12.71
C ASN A 129 -17.29 12.95 -12.71
N MET A 130 -16.21 12.31 -13.09
CA MET A 130 -16.09 10.84 -13.16
C MET A 130 -14.69 10.41 -12.75
N ASN A 131 -14.56 9.23 -12.15
CA ASN A 131 -13.25 8.65 -11.88
C ASN A 131 -12.45 8.43 -13.17
N GLY A 132 -11.11 8.47 -13.05
CA GLY A 132 -10.25 7.97 -14.12
C GLY A 132 -10.32 6.44 -14.25
N PRO A 133 -9.48 5.82 -15.09
CA PRO A 133 -9.47 4.37 -15.36
C PRO A 133 -9.16 3.47 -14.15
N CYS A 134 -9.01 4.03 -12.94
CA CYS A 134 -8.81 3.26 -11.73
C CYS A 134 -10.15 2.80 -11.15
N ALA A 135 -10.26 1.50 -10.86
CA ALA A 135 -11.43 0.92 -10.20
C ALA A 135 -11.59 1.34 -8.72
N SER A 136 -10.66 2.08 -8.13
CA SER A 136 -10.82 2.56 -6.75
C SER A 136 -12.01 3.51 -6.63
N GLY A 137 -12.86 3.34 -5.62
CA GLY A 137 -14.11 4.09 -5.49
C GLY A 137 -15.34 3.41 -6.14
N THR A 138 -15.17 2.23 -6.77
CA THR A 138 -16.22 1.60 -7.61
C THR A 138 -16.70 0.25 -7.04
N GLY A 139 -17.72 -0.36 -7.66
CA GLY A 139 -18.19 -1.69 -7.26
C GLY A 139 -17.15 -2.80 -7.46
N SER A 140 -16.33 -2.73 -8.51
CA SER A 140 -15.28 -3.72 -8.76
C SER A 140 -14.22 -3.71 -7.66
N PHE A 141 -13.96 -2.56 -7.03
CA PHE A 141 -13.05 -2.47 -5.90
C PHE A 141 -13.56 -3.29 -4.71
N ILE A 142 -14.87 -3.19 -4.41
CA ILE A 142 -15.53 -3.96 -3.35
C ILE A 142 -15.59 -5.44 -3.70
N ASP A 143 -15.99 -5.76 -4.95
CA ASP A 143 -16.06 -7.15 -5.43
C ASP A 143 -14.72 -7.86 -5.27
N GLN A 144 -13.61 -7.21 -5.64
CA GLN A 144 -12.27 -7.75 -5.49
C GLN A 144 -11.91 -8.01 -4.02
N GLN A 145 -12.31 -7.13 -3.09
CA GLN A 145 -12.04 -7.35 -1.67
C GLN A 145 -12.94 -8.45 -1.08
N ALA A 146 -14.18 -8.56 -1.52
CA ALA A 146 -15.10 -9.59 -1.09
C ALA A 146 -14.64 -10.98 -1.56
N GLU A 147 -14.24 -11.12 -2.82
CA GLU A 147 -13.68 -12.37 -3.36
C GLU A 147 -12.46 -12.83 -2.55
N ARG A 148 -11.60 -11.89 -2.16
CA ARG A 148 -10.42 -12.15 -1.32
C ARG A 148 -10.80 -12.62 0.09
N LEU A 149 -11.82 -12.02 0.70
CA LEU A 149 -12.28 -12.39 2.05
C LEU A 149 -13.20 -13.61 2.07
N ALA A 150 -13.69 -14.07 0.92
CA ALA A 150 -14.57 -15.22 0.80
C ALA A 150 -13.99 -16.48 1.46
N LEU A 151 -12.69 -16.75 1.25
CA LEU A 151 -12.00 -17.89 1.88
C LEU A 151 -11.96 -17.76 3.41
N SER A 152 -11.87 -16.55 3.95
CA SER A 152 -11.95 -16.30 5.39
C SER A 152 -13.38 -16.49 5.93
N MET A 153 -14.40 -16.30 5.09
CA MET A 153 -15.82 -16.46 5.44
C MET A 153 -16.27 -17.93 5.38
N TYR A 154 -15.87 -18.67 4.34
CA TYR A 154 -16.39 -20.02 4.05
C TYR A 154 -15.41 -21.16 4.35
N GLY A 155 -14.12 -20.87 4.53
CA GLY A 155 -13.12 -21.86 4.88
C GLY A 155 -12.38 -22.49 3.67
N PRO A 156 -11.63 -23.59 3.91
CA PRO A 156 -10.64 -24.13 2.97
C PRO A 156 -11.20 -24.75 1.69
N ASP A 157 -12.38 -25.36 1.78
CA ASP A 157 -12.98 -26.19 0.72
C ASP A 157 -13.86 -25.36 -0.23
N PHE A 158 -13.88 -24.04 -0.03
CA PHE A 158 -14.69 -23.13 -0.82
C PHE A 158 -14.02 -22.89 -2.18
N ASN A 159 -14.60 -23.47 -3.23
CA ASN A 159 -14.23 -23.20 -4.61
C ASN A 159 -15.22 -22.18 -5.21
N MET A 160 -14.68 -21.04 -5.64
CA MET A 160 -15.45 -19.91 -6.15
C MET A 160 -15.96 -20.22 -7.57
N ASP A 161 -17.28 -20.13 -7.76
CA ASP A 161 -17.92 -20.10 -9.08
C ASP A 161 -18.85 -18.88 -9.16
N GLN A 162 -19.42 -18.62 -10.35
CA GLN A 162 -20.22 -17.42 -10.58
C GLN A 162 -21.49 -17.37 -9.71
N ASP A 163 -22.15 -18.52 -9.49
CA ASP A 163 -23.36 -18.59 -8.68
C ASP A 163 -23.05 -18.32 -7.20
N LYS A 164 -21.90 -18.83 -6.71
CA LYS A 164 -21.42 -18.58 -5.34
C LYS A 164 -20.89 -17.16 -5.13
N LEU A 165 -20.43 -16.46 -6.15
CA LEU A 165 -19.93 -15.09 -5.98
C LEU A 165 -21.05 -14.15 -5.55
N GLN A 166 -22.25 -14.28 -6.13
CA GLN A 166 -23.38 -13.45 -5.73
C GLN A 166 -23.75 -13.69 -4.26
N GLN A 167 -23.77 -14.95 -3.82
CA GLN A 167 -23.95 -15.31 -2.41
C GLN A 167 -22.82 -14.76 -1.53
N THR A 168 -21.58 -14.84 -2.00
CA THR A 168 -20.40 -14.30 -1.33
C THR A 168 -20.55 -12.81 -1.05
N LEU A 169 -20.98 -12.04 -2.05
CA LEU A 169 -21.19 -10.61 -1.91
C LEU A 169 -22.32 -10.29 -0.95
N GLN A 170 -23.42 -11.05 -0.97
CA GLN A 170 -24.52 -10.90 -0.02
C GLN A 170 -24.07 -11.20 1.42
N ASP A 171 -23.38 -12.30 1.64
CA ASP A 171 -22.86 -12.67 2.97
C ASP A 171 -21.80 -11.68 3.44
N PHE A 172 -20.99 -11.14 2.53
CA PHE A 172 -19.99 -10.12 2.81
C PHE A 172 -20.65 -8.85 3.34
N ILE A 173 -21.68 -8.35 2.66
CA ILE A 173 -22.46 -7.19 3.10
C ILE A 173 -23.15 -7.49 4.45
N ALA A 174 -23.81 -8.64 4.58
CA ALA A 174 -24.50 -9.05 5.79
C ALA A 174 -23.55 -9.18 7.00
N LEU A 175 -22.30 -9.60 6.76
CA LEU A 175 -21.28 -9.67 7.79
C LEU A 175 -20.79 -8.28 8.21
N GLY A 176 -20.55 -7.39 7.26
CA GLY A 176 -20.17 -6.00 7.54
C GLY A 176 -21.23 -5.21 8.30
N LEU A 177 -22.52 -5.47 8.04
CA LEU A 177 -23.64 -4.85 8.78
C LEU A 177 -23.66 -5.21 10.27
N LYS A 178 -22.94 -6.26 10.69
CA LYS A 178 -22.78 -6.67 12.10
C LYS A 178 -21.60 -5.95 12.79
N SER A 179 -20.93 -5.01 12.13
CA SER A 179 -19.80 -4.27 12.70
C SER A 179 -20.20 -3.49 13.94
N THR A 180 -19.30 -3.39 14.92
CA THR A 180 -19.46 -2.48 16.06
C THR A 180 -18.91 -1.08 15.77
N TYR A 181 -17.92 -0.99 14.87
CA TYR A 181 -17.37 0.25 14.32
C TYR A 181 -16.70 -0.04 12.97
N PRO A 182 -16.56 0.96 12.07
CA PRO A 182 -15.75 0.83 10.87
C PRO A 182 -14.26 0.92 11.18
N ALA A 183 -13.49 -0.13 10.87
CA ALA A 183 -12.03 -0.09 11.03
C ALA A 183 -11.39 0.90 10.03
N PRO A 184 -10.29 1.57 10.37
CA PRO A 184 -9.61 2.47 9.45
C PRO A 184 -8.90 1.65 8.36
N VAL A 185 -9.55 1.46 7.21
CA VAL A 185 -9.02 0.75 6.05
C VAL A 185 -8.64 1.75 4.96
N ALA A 186 -7.38 1.74 4.53
CA ALA A 186 -6.92 2.56 3.41
C ALA A 186 -7.56 2.10 2.10
N CYS A 187 -8.41 2.93 1.47
CA CYS A 187 -9.22 2.56 0.30
C CYS A 187 -8.80 3.20 -1.03
N ARG A 188 -7.58 3.76 -1.10
CA ARG A 188 -7.05 4.47 -2.29
C ARG A 188 -6.80 3.57 -3.49
N CYS A 189 -6.47 2.31 -3.27
CA CYS A 189 -6.14 1.35 -4.32
C CYS A 189 -6.35 -0.07 -3.81
N THR A 190 -6.87 -0.94 -4.68
CA THR A 190 -7.12 -2.37 -4.38
C THR A 190 -5.91 -3.11 -3.82
N VAL A 191 -4.69 -2.71 -4.21
CA VAL A 191 -3.44 -3.31 -3.75
C VAL A 191 -3.11 -2.90 -2.32
N PHE A 192 -3.25 -1.61 -2.01
CA PHE A 192 -2.97 -1.09 -0.66
C PHE A 192 -4.01 -1.57 0.34
N THR A 193 -5.28 -1.50 -0.04
CA THR A 193 -6.41 -2.01 0.75
C THR A 193 -6.19 -3.47 1.14
N LYS A 194 -5.68 -4.31 0.23
CA LYS A 194 -5.36 -5.70 0.52
C LYS A 194 -4.33 -5.85 1.63
N SER A 195 -3.20 -5.17 1.49
CA SER A 195 -2.12 -5.23 2.49
C SER A 195 -2.63 -4.76 3.85
N ASP A 196 -3.38 -3.65 3.88
CA ASP A 196 -3.94 -3.09 5.10
C ASP A 196 -4.93 -4.03 5.79
N MET A 197 -5.89 -4.59 5.03
CA MET A 197 -6.86 -5.55 5.54
C MET A 197 -6.18 -6.78 6.14
N ILE A 198 -5.15 -7.31 5.49
CA ILE A 198 -4.41 -8.49 5.98
C ILE A 198 -3.62 -8.15 7.24
N HIS A 199 -3.02 -6.95 7.32
CA HIS A 199 -2.41 -6.47 8.54
C HIS A 199 -3.44 -6.31 9.66
N LEU A 200 -4.63 -5.77 9.39
CA LEU A 200 -5.71 -5.65 10.36
C LEU A 200 -6.19 -7.02 10.86
N GLN A 201 -6.39 -8.00 9.97
CA GLN A 201 -6.73 -9.39 10.32
C GLN A 201 -5.66 -9.99 11.24
N ASN A 202 -4.38 -9.88 10.85
CA ASN A 202 -3.25 -10.36 11.64
C ASN A 202 -3.15 -9.67 13.01
N LYS A 203 -3.48 -8.36 13.09
CA LYS A 203 -3.45 -7.57 14.33
C LYS A 203 -4.57 -7.90 15.29
N GLY A 204 -5.72 -8.39 14.82
CA GLY A 204 -6.89 -8.10 15.63
C GLY A 204 -8.20 -8.38 14.95
N GLU A 205 -8.37 -7.59 13.92
CA GLU A 205 -9.63 -6.95 13.69
C GLU A 205 -10.67 -7.94 13.20
N THR A 206 -11.89 -7.76 13.70
CA THR A 206 -12.98 -8.64 13.31
C THR A 206 -13.35 -8.37 11.86
N LEU A 207 -13.67 -9.42 11.12
CA LEU A 207 -14.04 -9.30 9.71
C LEU A 207 -15.21 -8.32 9.49
N PRO A 208 -16.28 -8.29 10.34
CA PRO A 208 -17.32 -7.26 10.26
C PRO A 208 -16.79 -5.83 10.25
N ASN A 209 -15.87 -5.49 11.17
CA ASN A 209 -15.34 -4.13 11.29
C ASN A 209 -14.43 -3.75 10.10
N ILE A 210 -13.65 -4.71 9.58
CA ILE A 210 -12.84 -4.50 8.36
C ILE A 210 -13.76 -4.25 7.16
N ILE A 211 -14.81 -5.05 7.00
CA ILE A 211 -15.76 -4.90 5.88
C ILE A 211 -16.49 -3.56 5.98
N ALA A 212 -16.96 -3.15 7.15
CA ALA A 212 -17.53 -1.82 7.34
C ALA A 212 -16.51 -0.72 7.02
N GLY A 213 -15.30 -0.84 7.57
CA GLY A 213 -14.17 0.06 7.28
C GLY A 213 -13.90 0.26 5.79
N LEU A 214 -13.95 -0.83 5.01
CA LEU A 214 -13.79 -0.81 3.56
C LEU A 214 -14.86 0.04 2.86
N HIS A 215 -16.13 -0.07 3.25
CA HIS A 215 -17.21 0.69 2.61
C HIS A 215 -17.19 2.18 2.99
N TYR A 216 -16.86 2.48 4.26
CA TYR A 216 -16.66 3.87 4.72
C TYR A 216 -15.45 4.52 4.06
N GLY A 217 -14.33 3.79 3.96
CA GLY A 217 -13.15 4.27 3.24
C GLY A 217 -13.42 4.45 1.73
N ASN A 218 -14.21 3.58 1.12
CA ASN A 218 -14.64 3.71 -0.28
C ASN A 218 -15.52 4.96 -0.48
N ALA A 219 -16.45 5.23 0.44
CA ALA A 219 -17.27 6.46 0.43
C ALA A 219 -16.40 7.72 0.64
N ALA A 220 -15.47 7.70 1.59
CA ALA A 220 -14.54 8.80 1.83
C ALA A 220 -13.67 9.10 0.59
N ASN A 221 -13.24 8.06 -0.12
CA ASN A 221 -12.50 8.22 -1.37
C ASN A 221 -13.36 8.80 -2.50
N TYR A 222 -14.63 8.38 -2.61
CA TYR A 222 -15.58 9.00 -3.53
C TYR A 222 -15.75 10.50 -3.25
N LEU A 223 -15.83 10.88 -1.97
CA LEU A 223 -15.89 12.29 -1.58
C LEU A 223 -14.64 13.06 -1.98
N SER A 224 -13.44 12.56 -1.64
CA SER A 224 -12.20 13.30 -1.90
C SER A 224 -11.89 13.45 -3.39
N THR A 225 -12.29 12.47 -4.22
CA THR A 225 -11.92 12.42 -5.63
C THR A 225 -13.00 12.94 -6.59
N ILE A 226 -14.28 12.63 -6.32
CA ILE A 226 -15.38 12.95 -7.24
C ILE A 226 -16.16 14.17 -6.75
N VAL A 227 -16.59 14.18 -5.48
CA VAL A 227 -17.32 15.34 -4.92
C VAL A 227 -16.39 16.54 -4.75
N ALA A 228 -15.19 16.28 -4.22
CA ALA A 228 -14.17 17.26 -3.87
C ALA A 228 -14.73 18.35 -2.94
N ASN A 229 -14.79 19.60 -3.41
CA ASN A 229 -15.30 20.75 -2.65
C ASN A 229 -16.73 21.17 -3.06
N ARG A 230 -17.44 20.34 -3.84
CA ARG A 230 -18.79 20.66 -4.30
C ARG A 230 -19.81 20.37 -3.21
N GLU A 231 -20.74 21.29 -3.03
CA GLU A 231 -21.93 21.05 -2.23
C GLU A 231 -22.96 20.32 -3.09
N LEU A 232 -23.47 19.18 -2.60
CA LEU A 232 -24.51 18.45 -3.30
C LEU A 232 -25.87 19.06 -2.98
N ILE A 233 -26.58 19.45 -4.04
CA ILE A 233 -27.90 20.06 -3.94
C ILE A 233 -28.95 18.95 -3.89
N GLU A 234 -29.89 19.06 -2.96
CA GLU A 234 -31.00 18.13 -2.83
C GLU A 234 -32.10 18.37 -3.89
N PRO A 235 -32.81 17.31 -4.35
CA PRO A 235 -32.67 15.91 -3.94
C PRO A 235 -31.39 15.26 -4.48
N VAL A 236 -30.69 14.52 -3.60
CA VAL A 236 -29.51 13.72 -3.94
C VAL A 236 -29.92 12.27 -4.05
N ILE A 237 -29.68 11.65 -5.21
CA ILE A 237 -29.97 10.23 -5.42
C ILE A 237 -28.69 9.42 -5.62
N PHE A 238 -28.74 8.14 -5.27
CA PHE A 238 -27.67 7.16 -5.48
C PHE A 238 -28.14 6.04 -6.39
N ILE A 239 -27.46 5.86 -7.52
CA ILE A 239 -27.81 4.93 -8.60
C ILE A 239 -26.62 4.01 -8.95
N GLY A 240 -26.89 2.99 -9.77
CA GLY A 240 -25.91 1.99 -10.19
C GLY A 240 -25.88 0.76 -9.27
N GLY A 241 -25.02 -0.21 -9.60
CA GLY A 241 -24.96 -1.49 -8.90
C GLY A 241 -24.64 -1.37 -7.40
N MET A 242 -23.84 -0.38 -7.00
CA MET A 242 -23.49 -0.16 -5.59
C MET A 242 -24.61 0.43 -4.75
N ALA A 243 -25.64 1.03 -5.36
CA ALA A 243 -26.82 1.48 -4.63
C ALA A 243 -27.67 0.30 -4.10
N SER A 244 -27.46 -0.92 -4.62
CA SER A 244 -28.01 -2.16 -4.05
C SER A 244 -27.26 -2.66 -2.80
N ASN A 245 -26.09 -2.11 -2.50
CA ASN A 245 -25.29 -2.52 -1.35
C ASN A 245 -25.67 -1.66 -0.13
N GLU A 246 -26.46 -2.23 0.79
CA GLU A 246 -26.95 -1.53 1.98
C GLU A 246 -25.82 -0.92 2.84
N LEU A 247 -24.68 -1.61 2.96
CA LEU A 247 -23.54 -1.12 3.73
C LEU A 247 -22.88 0.09 3.06
N GLN A 248 -22.79 0.09 1.72
CA GLN A 248 -22.34 1.27 0.97
C GLN A 248 -23.35 2.42 1.08
N VAL A 249 -24.65 2.14 1.01
CA VAL A 249 -25.69 3.16 1.18
C VAL A 249 -25.57 3.83 2.55
N ARG A 250 -25.39 3.06 3.62
CA ARG A 250 -25.14 3.60 4.98
C ARG A 250 -23.87 4.43 5.06
N ALA A 251 -22.79 3.99 4.40
CA ALA A 251 -21.54 4.74 4.33
C ALA A 251 -21.71 6.07 3.58
N MET A 252 -22.50 6.12 2.50
CA MET A 252 -22.81 7.36 1.79
C MET A 252 -23.76 8.26 2.60
N GLN A 253 -24.74 7.68 3.28
CA GLN A 253 -25.67 8.42 4.16
C GLN A 253 -25.00 9.02 5.39
N HIS A 254 -23.86 8.47 5.83
CA HIS A 254 -23.02 9.10 6.84
C HIS A 254 -22.59 10.52 6.43
N TYR A 255 -22.35 10.74 5.13
CA TYR A 255 -21.95 12.02 4.58
C TYR A 255 -23.12 12.83 3.98
N PHE A 256 -24.13 12.15 3.46
CA PHE A 256 -25.34 12.74 2.88
C PHE A 256 -26.60 12.16 3.54
N PRO A 257 -27.04 12.67 4.71
CA PRO A 257 -28.12 12.06 5.50
C PRO A 257 -29.46 11.90 4.75
N ASN A 258 -29.74 12.79 3.80
CA ASN A 258 -30.98 12.81 3.00
C ASN A 258 -30.84 12.08 1.65
N LEU A 259 -29.76 11.33 1.42
CA LEU A 259 -29.53 10.59 0.19
C LEU A 259 -30.58 9.49 -0.02
N LEU A 260 -31.14 9.46 -1.23
CA LEU A 260 -32.20 8.53 -1.63
C LEU A 260 -31.67 7.48 -2.63
N VAL A 261 -32.08 6.23 -2.47
CA VAL A 261 -31.93 5.21 -3.52
C VAL A 261 -33.28 5.10 -4.25
N PRO A 262 -33.37 5.49 -5.52
CA PRO A 262 -34.64 5.49 -6.25
C PRO A 262 -35.06 4.07 -6.64
N ALA A 263 -36.33 3.89 -7.03
CA ALA A 263 -36.74 2.66 -7.70
C ALA A 263 -35.95 2.47 -9.02
N TYR A 264 -35.73 1.23 -9.43
CA TYR A 264 -35.01 0.90 -10.66
C TYR A 264 -33.56 1.43 -10.71
N HIS A 265 -32.92 1.70 -9.55
CA HIS A 265 -31.62 2.37 -9.45
C HIS A 265 -30.49 1.72 -10.25
N THR A 266 -30.56 0.41 -10.51
CA THR A 266 -29.61 -0.33 -11.36
C THR A 266 -29.87 -0.20 -12.85
N SER A 267 -31.08 0.19 -13.24
CA SER A 267 -31.60 0.08 -14.61
C SER A 267 -31.92 1.43 -15.24
N LEU A 268 -31.57 2.55 -14.58
CA LEU A 268 -31.88 3.90 -15.06
C LEU A 268 -31.16 4.24 -16.37
N GLY A 269 -29.97 3.69 -16.62
CA GLY A 269 -29.28 3.82 -17.92
C GLY A 269 -30.08 3.15 -19.06
N ALA A 270 -30.54 1.91 -18.83
CA ALA A 270 -31.38 1.18 -19.77
C ALA A 270 -32.71 1.90 -20.02
N LEU A 271 -33.36 2.41 -18.97
CA LEU A 271 -34.56 3.24 -19.10
C LEU A 271 -34.30 4.50 -19.94
N GLY A 272 -33.20 5.20 -19.67
CA GLY A 272 -32.84 6.42 -20.38
C GLY A 272 -32.64 6.25 -21.87
N VAL A 273 -31.95 5.17 -22.29
CA VAL A 273 -31.76 4.91 -23.72
C VAL A 273 -33.06 4.50 -24.41
N ALA A 274 -33.97 3.81 -23.72
CA ALA A 274 -35.30 3.53 -24.26
C ALA A 274 -36.13 4.82 -24.45
N LEU A 275 -36.09 5.74 -23.48
CA LEU A 275 -36.74 7.06 -23.59
C LEU A 275 -36.15 7.89 -24.72
N GLN A 276 -34.83 7.83 -24.89
CA GLN A 276 -34.15 8.50 -25.99
C GLN A 276 -34.57 7.92 -27.35
N ALA A 277 -34.69 6.60 -27.46
CA ALA A 277 -35.17 5.94 -28.67
C ALA A 277 -36.57 6.43 -29.07
N GLN A 278 -37.49 6.59 -28.10
CA GLN A 278 -38.80 7.18 -28.33
C GLN A 278 -38.73 8.62 -28.79
N LYS A 279 -37.92 9.43 -28.11
CA LYS A 279 -37.74 10.86 -28.43
C LYS A 279 -37.17 11.07 -29.84
N GLN A 280 -36.25 10.23 -30.27
CA GLN A 280 -35.61 10.29 -31.59
C GLN A 280 -36.41 9.55 -32.67
N GLY A 281 -37.45 8.79 -32.30
CA GLY A 281 -38.23 7.98 -33.23
C GLY A 281 -37.46 6.82 -33.85
N TRP A 282 -36.49 6.24 -33.13
CA TRP A 282 -35.69 5.12 -33.62
C TRP A 282 -36.55 3.88 -33.88
N ARG A 283 -36.22 3.17 -34.97
CA ARG A 283 -36.88 1.92 -35.39
C ARG A 283 -35.85 0.96 -35.94
N ASN A 284 -35.75 -0.23 -35.36
CA ASN A 284 -34.80 -1.26 -35.79
C ASN A 284 -35.30 -2.66 -35.44
N ARG A 285 -34.71 -3.66 -36.11
CA ARG A 285 -34.79 -5.08 -35.75
C ARG A 285 -33.38 -5.62 -35.60
N VAL A 286 -33.16 -6.49 -34.61
CA VAL A 286 -31.83 -7.01 -34.29
C VAL A 286 -31.77 -8.50 -34.58
N ASP A 287 -30.72 -8.93 -35.26
CA ASP A 287 -30.46 -10.36 -35.52
C ASP A 287 -29.50 -10.90 -34.46
N LEU A 288 -30.03 -11.65 -33.50
CA LEU A 288 -29.28 -12.17 -32.37
C LEU A 288 -28.20 -13.20 -32.78
N SER A 289 -28.31 -13.83 -33.95
CA SER A 289 -27.31 -14.79 -34.44
C SER A 289 -25.95 -14.15 -34.73
N ARG A 290 -25.92 -12.83 -34.95
CA ARG A 290 -24.68 -12.07 -35.16
C ARG A 290 -23.78 -12.00 -33.93
N LEU A 291 -24.34 -12.26 -32.74
CA LEU A 291 -23.56 -12.34 -31.50
C LEU A 291 -22.85 -13.70 -31.32
N ASP A 292 -23.18 -14.72 -32.14
CA ASP A 292 -22.58 -16.06 -32.06
C ASP A 292 -21.27 -16.19 -32.87
N ALA A 293 -20.98 -15.23 -33.76
CA ALA A 293 -19.74 -15.24 -34.55
C ALA A 293 -18.54 -14.90 -33.66
N SER A 294 -17.68 -15.88 -33.39
CA SER A 294 -16.40 -15.68 -32.70
C SER A 294 -15.61 -14.57 -33.41
N HIS A 295 -15.32 -13.46 -32.72
CA HIS A 295 -14.43 -12.39 -33.19
C HIS A 295 -12.96 -12.86 -33.24
N SER A 296 -12.67 -13.97 -33.93
CA SER A 296 -11.34 -14.55 -34.11
C SER A 296 -10.54 -13.89 -35.25
N GLY A 297 -10.88 -12.66 -35.63
CA GLY A 297 -10.23 -11.99 -36.76
C GLY A 297 -10.51 -10.49 -36.84
N SER A 298 -10.16 -9.73 -35.82
CA SER A 298 -9.98 -8.29 -36.01
C SER A 298 -8.61 -8.05 -36.69
N GLU A 299 -8.56 -7.16 -37.68
CA GLU A 299 -7.31 -6.64 -38.27
C GLU A 299 -6.57 -5.68 -37.31
N GLU A 300 -6.79 -5.76 -35.99
CA GLU A 300 -6.08 -4.91 -35.04
C GLU A 300 -4.65 -5.41 -34.81
N HIS A 301 -3.68 -4.50 -35.03
CA HIS A 301 -2.27 -4.79 -34.82
C HIS A 301 -1.91 -4.58 -33.34
N PHE A 302 -1.78 -5.67 -32.59
CA PHE A 302 -1.27 -5.63 -31.22
C PHE A 302 0.27 -5.55 -31.21
N PRO A 303 0.89 -4.86 -30.25
CA PRO A 303 2.33 -4.93 -30.06
C PRO A 303 2.70 -6.35 -29.60
N LYS A 304 3.66 -6.98 -30.25
CA LYS A 304 4.03 -8.39 -30.02
C LYS A 304 5.39 -8.49 -29.34
N ALA A 305 5.51 -9.43 -28.41
CA ALA A 305 6.75 -9.83 -27.77
C ALA A 305 7.23 -11.19 -28.31
N GLU A 306 8.46 -11.56 -27.98
CA GLU A 306 9.04 -12.85 -28.39
C GLU A 306 8.31 -14.04 -27.76
N ARG A 307 8.27 -15.16 -28.48
CA ARG A 307 7.66 -16.39 -28.00
C ARG A 307 8.39 -16.96 -26.78
N LEU A 308 7.63 -17.31 -25.74
CA LEU A 308 8.15 -17.91 -24.51
C LEU A 308 8.61 -19.35 -24.75
N ARG A 309 9.89 -19.61 -24.48
CA ARG A 309 10.53 -20.94 -24.51
C ARG A 309 11.63 -20.99 -23.44
N LEU A 310 11.83 -22.17 -22.85
CA LEU A 310 12.97 -22.44 -21.97
C LEU A 310 14.09 -23.06 -22.83
N GLU A 311 15.20 -22.35 -22.97
CA GLU A 311 16.38 -22.69 -23.78
C GLU A 311 17.62 -22.87 -22.89
N PHE A 312 17.79 -22.03 -21.87
CA PHE A 312 18.96 -22.00 -20.99
C PHE A 312 18.70 -22.56 -19.59
N THR A 313 17.48 -22.39 -19.07
CA THR A 313 17.14 -22.76 -17.69
C THR A 313 16.77 -24.23 -17.57
N HIS A 314 17.49 -24.97 -16.72
CA HIS A 314 17.04 -26.30 -16.30
C HIS A 314 15.89 -26.15 -15.30
N PHE A 315 14.72 -26.66 -15.67
CA PHE A 315 13.52 -26.63 -14.82
C PHE A 315 13.12 -28.04 -14.43
N ASP A 316 13.31 -28.39 -13.17
CA ASP A 316 12.81 -29.65 -12.63
C ASP A 316 11.32 -29.54 -12.29
N SER A 317 10.49 -30.29 -13.00
CA SER A 317 9.05 -30.38 -12.75
C SER A 317 8.72 -31.23 -11.52
N ASP A 318 9.60 -32.16 -11.14
CA ASP A 318 9.42 -32.99 -9.95
C ASP A 318 9.96 -32.29 -8.70
N ASN A 319 9.02 -31.67 -7.99
CA ASN A 319 9.27 -31.01 -6.71
C ASN A 319 8.92 -31.89 -5.49
N SER A 320 8.71 -33.20 -5.69
CA SER A 320 8.39 -34.15 -4.62
C SER A 320 9.63 -34.49 -3.78
N LEU A 321 9.40 -34.81 -2.50
CA LEU A 321 10.42 -35.41 -1.65
C LEU A 321 10.44 -36.92 -1.86
N SER A 322 11.62 -37.53 -1.77
CA SER A 322 11.71 -38.99 -1.72
C SER A 322 10.87 -39.51 -0.54
N PRO A 323 10.05 -40.57 -0.74
CA PRO A 323 9.26 -41.14 0.33
C PRO A 323 10.14 -41.50 1.53
N TRP A 324 9.65 -41.23 2.74
CA TRP A 324 10.38 -41.57 3.95
C TRP A 324 10.64 -43.09 3.98
N GLY A 325 11.92 -43.48 3.90
CA GLY A 325 12.29 -44.88 3.93
C GLY A 325 11.79 -45.53 5.22
N THR A 326 11.03 -46.62 5.10
CA THR A 326 10.52 -47.40 6.22
C THR A 326 11.64 -48.23 6.87
N ARG A 327 12.70 -47.60 7.42
CA ARG A 327 13.71 -48.24 8.29
C ARG A 327 14.78 -47.26 8.79
N HIS A 328 14.44 -46.43 9.77
CA HIS A 328 15.46 -45.90 10.68
C HIS A 328 15.30 -46.60 12.04
N LYS A 329 16.34 -47.34 12.49
CA LYS A 329 16.34 -48.04 13.78
C LYS A 329 16.37 -47.07 14.99
N LYS A 330 16.67 -45.79 14.75
CA LYS A 330 16.74 -44.70 15.74
C LYS A 330 16.11 -43.44 15.15
N PRO A 331 15.49 -42.56 15.97
CA PRO A 331 14.99 -41.27 15.50
C PRO A 331 16.09 -40.42 14.88
N VAL A 332 15.81 -39.80 13.74
CA VAL A 332 16.72 -38.87 13.05
C VAL A 332 16.72 -37.53 13.77
N GLN A 333 17.90 -36.99 14.10
CA GLN A 333 18.00 -35.63 14.61
C GLN A 333 17.57 -34.65 13.53
N ALA A 334 16.62 -33.77 13.86
CA ALA A 334 16.01 -32.89 12.89
C ALA A 334 15.88 -31.45 13.41
N TYR A 335 15.93 -30.50 12.49
CA TYR A 335 15.82 -29.06 12.75
C TYR A 335 14.68 -28.49 11.90
N LEU A 336 13.79 -27.71 12.53
CA LEU A 336 12.60 -27.20 11.88
C LEU A 336 12.73 -25.70 11.64
N GLY A 337 12.62 -25.28 10.39
CA GLY A 337 12.41 -23.88 10.06
C GLY A 337 10.96 -23.68 9.62
N VAL A 338 10.32 -22.63 10.14
CA VAL A 338 8.95 -22.25 9.77
C VAL A 338 8.97 -20.84 9.18
N ASP A 339 8.51 -20.68 7.95
CA ASP A 339 8.35 -19.41 7.26
C ASP A 339 6.89 -18.98 7.28
N ILE A 340 6.57 -17.96 8.08
CA ILE A 340 5.23 -17.43 8.28
C ILE A 340 5.06 -16.17 7.44
N GLY A 341 4.79 -16.37 6.14
CA GLY A 341 4.43 -15.30 5.21
C GLY A 341 3.01 -14.78 5.42
N SER A 342 2.73 -13.60 4.88
CA SER A 342 1.40 -12.97 4.95
C SER A 342 0.34 -13.76 4.15
N THR A 343 0.74 -14.39 3.04
CA THR A 343 -0.13 -15.21 2.20
C THR A 343 -0.04 -16.70 2.51
N THR A 344 1.15 -17.19 2.86
CA THR A 344 1.46 -18.62 2.97
C THR A 344 2.36 -18.90 4.17
N THR A 345 2.06 -19.95 4.91
CA THR A 345 2.90 -20.49 5.97
C THR A 345 3.52 -21.79 5.49
N LYS A 346 4.84 -21.92 5.62
CA LYS A 346 5.57 -23.12 5.20
C LYS A 346 6.49 -23.61 6.30
N TYR A 347 6.91 -24.87 6.22
CA TYR A 347 8.09 -25.34 6.95
C TYR A 347 9.00 -26.20 6.10
N ALA A 348 10.26 -26.26 6.50
CA ALA A 348 11.24 -27.22 6.05
C ALA A 348 11.86 -27.90 7.28
N LEU A 349 11.85 -29.23 7.28
CA LEU A 349 12.53 -30.06 8.26
C LEU A 349 13.82 -30.58 7.63
N ILE A 350 14.96 -30.38 8.29
CA ILE A 350 16.27 -30.82 7.81
C ILE A 350 16.92 -31.82 8.76
N ASP A 351 17.75 -32.70 8.21
CA ASP A 351 18.60 -33.63 8.98
C ASP A 351 20.01 -33.04 9.27
N ASP A 352 20.83 -33.81 9.98
CA ASP A 352 22.24 -33.47 10.27
C ASP A 352 23.11 -33.33 9.00
N GLN A 353 22.66 -33.88 7.87
CA GLN A 353 23.31 -33.78 6.56
C GLN A 353 22.82 -32.57 5.75
N LEU A 354 22.05 -31.68 6.35
CA LEU A 354 21.52 -30.44 5.74
C LEU A 354 20.54 -30.70 4.59
N ARG A 355 19.93 -31.90 4.53
CA ARG A 355 18.96 -32.25 3.50
C ARG A 355 17.55 -31.99 4.01
N ILE A 356 16.67 -31.50 3.14
CA ILE A 356 15.24 -31.41 3.44
C ILE A 356 14.67 -32.84 3.45
N ILE A 357 14.18 -33.26 4.61
CA ILE A 357 13.60 -34.61 4.82
C ILE A 357 12.08 -34.57 4.90
N HIS A 358 11.50 -33.40 5.19
CA HIS A 358 10.06 -33.17 5.14
C HIS A 358 9.78 -31.67 4.92
N LYS A 359 8.67 -31.35 4.26
CA LYS A 359 8.24 -29.97 4.02
C LYS A 359 6.72 -29.90 3.89
N CYS A 360 6.14 -28.74 4.17
CA CYS A 360 4.75 -28.48 3.87
C CYS A 360 4.55 -26.98 3.58
N TYR A 361 3.60 -26.70 2.69
CA TYR A 361 3.26 -25.35 2.22
C TYR A 361 1.74 -25.21 2.30
N LEU A 362 1.24 -24.26 3.09
CA LEU A 362 -0.18 -23.99 3.25
C LEU A 362 -0.49 -22.48 3.14
N PRO A 363 -1.67 -22.08 2.65
CA PRO A 363 -2.12 -20.68 2.73
C PRO A 363 -2.32 -20.22 4.19
N THR A 364 -1.80 -19.04 4.56
CA THR A 364 -1.88 -18.48 5.94
C THR A 364 -3.29 -18.05 6.33
N ARG A 365 -4.08 -17.54 5.37
CA ARG A 365 -5.48 -17.12 5.54
C ARG A 365 -5.71 -16.13 6.70
N GLY A 366 -4.75 -15.25 6.97
CA GLY A 366 -4.81 -14.31 8.11
C GLY A 366 -4.83 -14.97 9.49
N LYS A 367 -4.52 -16.28 9.56
CA LYS A 367 -4.57 -17.12 10.75
C LYS A 367 -3.22 -17.80 11.00
N PRO A 368 -2.13 -17.03 11.20
CA PRO A 368 -0.78 -17.56 11.23
C PRO A 368 -0.57 -18.66 12.29
N ILE A 369 -1.17 -18.51 13.49
CA ILE A 369 -1.03 -19.50 14.57
C ILE A 369 -1.82 -20.78 14.27
N GLU A 370 -3.09 -20.67 13.85
CA GLU A 370 -3.92 -21.84 13.53
C GLU A 370 -3.30 -22.68 12.41
N VAL A 371 -2.79 -22.02 11.35
CA VAL A 371 -2.12 -22.71 10.24
C VAL A 371 -0.79 -23.32 10.70
N THR A 372 -0.04 -22.65 11.57
CA THR A 372 1.18 -23.24 12.16
C THR A 372 0.85 -24.50 12.97
N GLN A 373 -0.24 -24.49 13.76
CA GLN A 373 -0.71 -25.69 14.47
C GLN A 373 -1.09 -26.82 13.51
N GLN A 374 -1.80 -26.50 12.42
CA GLN A 374 -2.14 -27.48 11.39
C GLN A 374 -0.88 -28.11 10.78
N LEU A 375 0.13 -27.29 10.46
CA LEU A 375 1.41 -27.76 9.94
C LEU A 375 2.12 -28.70 10.91
N LEU A 376 2.14 -28.39 12.21
CA LEU A 376 2.71 -29.26 13.24
C LEU A 376 1.95 -30.58 13.36
N ARG A 377 0.62 -30.58 13.27
CA ARG A 377 -0.19 -31.81 13.28
C ARG A 377 0.16 -32.71 12.10
N THR A 378 0.30 -32.12 10.91
CA THR A 378 0.75 -32.84 9.71
C THR A 378 2.14 -33.43 9.92
N LEU A 379 3.09 -32.63 10.42
CA LEU A 379 4.45 -33.07 10.70
C LEU A 379 4.50 -34.24 11.70
N HIS A 380 3.77 -34.13 12.80
CA HIS A 380 3.70 -35.17 13.83
C HIS A 380 3.09 -36.45 13.26
N LYS A 381 1.99 -36.34 12.51
CA LYS A 381 1.29 -37.49 11.89
C LYS A 381 2.17 -38.24 10.90
N GLU A 382 2.93 -37.53 10.08
CA GLU A 382 3.69 -38.12 8.96
C GLU A 382 5.07 -38.62 9.37
N VAL A 383 5.80 -37.88 10.22
CA VAL A 383 7.20 -38.21 10.55
C VAL A 383 7.53 -38.13 12.05
N GLY A 384 6.61 -37.71 12.92
CA GLY A 384 6.87 -37.40 14.33
C GLY A 384 7.55 -38.52 15.13
N ARG A 385 7.17 -39.79 14.91
CA ARG A 385 7.77 -40.96 15.60
C ARG A 385 9.20 -41.29 15.13
N ASN A 386 9.59 -40.79 13.95
CA ASN A 386 10.84 -41.12 13.29
C ASN A 386 11.91 -40.04 13.47
N ILE A 387 11.59 -38.92 14.13
CA ILE A 387 12.48 -37.79 14.29
C ILE A 387 12.63 -37.38 15.75
N ARG A 388 13.75 -36.73 16.07
CA ARG A 388 13.96 -36.01 17.31
C ARG A 388 14.23 -34.55 16.96
N LEU A 389 13.29 -33.68 17.33
CA LEU A 389 13.40 -32.25 17.03
C LEU A 389 14.40 -31.58 17.98
N MET A 390 15.48 -31.05 17.40
CA MET A 390 16.61 -30.50 18.14
C MET A 390 16.52 -28.99 18.35
N ALA A 391 16.04 -28.26 17.34
CA ALA A 391 15.81 -26.82 17.42
C ALA A 391 14.75 -26.34 16.41
N ILE A 392 14.15 -25.18 16.68
CA ILE A 392 13.15 -24.53 15.84
C ILE A 392 13.57 -23.09 15.51
N ALA A 393 13.48 -22.72 14.24
CA ALA A 393 13.59 -21.34 13.78
C ALA A 393 12.28 -20.85 13.18
N THR A 394 11.99 -19.55 13.33
CA THR A 394 10.91 -18.89 12.60
C THR A 394 11.43 -17.73 11.73
N THR A 395 10.81 -17.56 10.56
CA THR A 395 11.08 -16.46 9.63
C THR A 395 9.79 -15.97 8.95
N GLY A 396 9.89 -14.97 8.08
CA GLY A 396 8.76 -14.32 7.42
C GLY A 396 8.08 -13.24 8.26
N SER A 397 6.99 -12.67 7.74
CA SER A 397 6.27 -11.53 8.35
C SER A 397 5.62 -11.84 9.71
N GLY A 398 5.19 -13.07 9.95
CA GLY A 398 4.56 -13.53 11.20
C GLY A 398 5.52 -14.24 12.16
N ARG A 399 6.83 -14.17 11.91
CA ARG A 399 7.87 -14.92 12.62
C ARG A 399 7.87 -14.75 14.12
N ASN A 400 7.56 -13.55 14.61
CA ASN A 400 7.64 -13.27 16.04
C ASN A 400 6.46 -13.88 16.81
N VAL A 401 5.22 -13.77 16.29
CA VAL A 401 4.01 -14.37 16.91
C VAL A 401 4.13 -15.89 16.94
N ALA A 402 4.52 -16.47 15.80
CA ALA A 402 4.73 -17.91 15.69
C ALA A 402 5.95 -18.36 16.49
N GLY A 403 6.98 -17.52 16.62
CA GLY A 403 8.17 -17.76 17.43
C GLY A 403 7.81 -17.89 18.91
N ASP A 404 7.00 -16.97 19.44
CA ASP A 404 6.49 -17.05 20.80
C ASP A 404 5.64 -18.31 21.02
N PHE A 405 4.74 -18.62 20.08
CA PHE A 405 3.91 -19.83 20.13
C PHE A 405 4.75 -21.12 20.14
N LEU A 406 5.74 -21.21 19.25
CA LEU A 406 6.62 -22.37 19.13
C LEU A 406 7.73 -22.39 20.18
N SER A 407 7.86 -21.31 20.98
CA SER A 407 9.06 -21.05 21.77
C SER A 407 10.34 -21.24 20.94
N ALA A 408 10.39 -20.63 19.75
CA ALA A 408 11.47 -20.83 18.78
C ALA A 408 12.84 -20.45 19.36
N ASP A 409 13.87 -21.20 19.00
CA ASP A 409 15.26 -20.97 19.44
C ASP A 409 15.91 -19.81 18.67
N LEU A 410 15.45 -19.57 17.44
CA LEU A 410 15.92 -18.49 16.59
C LEU A 410 14.74 -17.84 15.88
N ILE A 411 14.69 -16.52 15.90
CA ILE A 411 13.79 -15.73 15.06
C ILE A 411 14.67 -14.90 14.13
N ILE A 412 14.56 -15.16 12.82
CA ILE A 412 15.45 -14.58 11.80
C ILE A 412 14.64 -13.91 10.70
N ASP A 413 15.14 -12.79 10.17
CA ASP A 413 14.49 -12.11 9.04
C ASP A 413 14.54 -12.96 7.75
N GLU A 414 13.60 -12.70 6.85
CA GLU A 414 13.40 -13.51 5.66
C GLU A 414 14.52 -13.35 4.62
N ILE A 415 15.16 -12.18 4.55
CA ILE A 415 16.25 -11.90 3.60
C ILE A 415 17.45 -12.78 3.95
N THR A 416 17.85 -12.76 5.22
CA THR A 416 18.96 -13.58 5.72
C THR A 416 18.65 -15.08 5.59
N ALA A 417 17.42 -15.48 5.86
CA ALA A 417 17.00 -16.87 5.70
C ALA A 417 17.08 -17.34 4.23
N HIS A 418 16.47 -16.63 3.28
CA HIS A 418 16.55 -16.98 1.85
C HIS A 418 18.00 -17.01 1.36
N ALA A 419 18.82 -16.04 1.74
CA ALA A 419 20.23 -16.00 1.36
C ALA A 419 21.00 -17.21 1.88
N ARG A 420 20.83 -17.58 3.16
CA ARG A 420 21.48 -18.75 3.74
C ARG A 420 21.05 -20.05 3.03
N GLY A 421 19.77 -20.18 2.71
CA GLY A 421 19.24 -21.32 1.95
C GLY A 421 19.81 -21.40 0.54
N ALA A 422 19.84 -20.27 -0.18
CA ALA A 422 20.37 -20.20 -1.55
C ALA A 422 21.86 -20.55 -1.61
N VAL A 423 22.67 -20.01 -0.70
CA VAL A 423 24.11 -20.32 -0.59
C VAL A 423 24.36 -21.80 -0.29
N GLN A 424 23.48 -22.45 0.48
CA GLN A 424 23.59 -23.90 0.73
C GLN A 424 23.40 -24.72 -0.54
N VAL A 425 22.54 -24.25 -1.43
CA VAL A 425 22.23 -24.93 -2.70
C VAL A 425 23.32 -24.66 -3.73
N ASP A 426 23.76 -23.40 -3.84
CA ASP A 426 24.81 -22.99 -4.76
C ASP A 426 25.68 -21.89 -4.11
N PRO A 427 26.92 -22.22 -3.67
CA PRO A 427 27.83 -21.24 -3.06
C PRO A 427 28.29 -20.13 -4.01
N GLU A 428 28.17 -20.32 -5.33
CA GLU A 428 28.54 -19.32 -6.33
C GLU A 428 27.40 -18.34 -6.64
N ILE A 429 26.26 -18.45 -5.94
CA ILE A 429 25.13 -17.56 -6.16
C ILE A 429 25.48 -16.11 -5.82
N ASP A 430 25.18 -15.20 -6.74
CA ASP A 430 25.47 -13.77 -6.57
C ASP A 430 24.20 -12.91 -6.50
N THR A 431 23.08 -13.41 -7.03
CA THR A 431 21.83 -12.68 -7.12
C THR A 431 20.65 -13.60 -6.85
N ILE A 432 19.73 -13.17 -5.98
CA ILE A 432 18.46 -13.84 -5.74
C ILE A 432 17.33 -12.93 -6.20
N PHE A 433 16.48 -13.47 -7.06
CA PHE A 433 15.16 -12.97 -7.33
C PHE A 433 14.14 -13.78 -6.56
N GLU A 434 13.35 -13.16 -5.70
CA GLU A 434 12.25 -13.81 -4.99
C GLU A 434 10.97 -13.06 -5.29
N ILE A 435 9.97 -13.75 -5.84
CA ILE A 435 8.64 -13.20 -6.01
C ILE A 435 7.72 -13.96 -5.08
N GLY A 436 7.32 -13.32 -3.99
CA GLY A 436 6.41 -13.88 -3.00
C GLY A 436 4.94 -13.72 -3.40
N GLY A 437 4.05 -13.97 -2.43
CA GLY A 437 2.62 -13.77 -2.62
C GLY A 437 2.21 -12.29 -2.61
N GLN A 438 2.84 -11.46 -1.78
CA GLN A 438 2.50 -10.03 -1.61
C GLN A 438 3.70 -9.09 -1.75
N ASP A 439 4.89 -9.61 -1.50
CA ASP A 439 6.12 -8.88 -1.65
C ASP A 439 7.02 -9.60 -2.64
N SER A 440 8.03 -8.88 -3.10
CA SER A 440 9.05 -9.39 -3.99
C SER A 440 10.36 -8.77 -3.58
N LYS A 441 11.42 -9.57 -3.58
CA LYS A 441 12.69 -9.27 -2.97
C LYS A 441 13.81 -9.47 -3.97
N TYR A 442 14.78 -8.58 -3.93
CA TYR A 442 16.05 -8.69 -4.60
C TYR A 442 17.14 -8.81 -3.51
N ILE A 443 18.09 -9.74 -3.68
CA ILE A 443 19.20 -9.91 -2.74
C ILE A 443 20.49 -10.07 -3.55
N ARG A 444 21.48 -9.22 -3.26
CA ARG A 444 22.88 -9.38 -3.72
C ARG A 444 23.65 -10.17 -2.70
N ILE A 445 24.31 -11.23 -3.15
CA ILE A 445 25.19 -12.05 -2.34
C ILE A 445 26.63 -11.85 -2.81
N GLU A 446 27.54 -11.72 -1.86
CA GLU A 446 28.98 -11.75 -2.13
C GLU A 446 29.68 -12.48 -0.99
N ASN A 447 30.63 -13.35 -1.33
CA ASN A 447 31.31 -14.21 -0.36
C ASN A 447 30.32 -14.89 0.59
N THR A 448 29.25 -15.48 0.05
CA THR A 448 28.18 -16.17 0.80
C THR A 448 27.34 -15.32 1.77
N HIS A 449 27.46 -13.99 1.76
CA HIS A 449 26.71 -13.09 2.65
C HIS A 449 25.88 -12.06 1.87
N PRO A 450 24.68 -11.69 2.35
CA PRO A 450 23.94 -10.55 1.80
C PRO A 450 24.71 -9.24 1.94
N LEU A 451 24.90 -8.53 0.83
CA LEU A 451 25.54 -7.21 0.79
C LEU A 451 24.59 -6.06 0.42
N ASP A 452 23.55 -6.35 -0.34
CA ASP A 452 22.51 -5.40 -0.72
C ASP A 452 21.20 -6.16 -0.84
N PHE A 453 20.09 -5.48 -0.55
CA PHE A 453 18.77 -6.03 -0.78
C PHE A 453 17.80 -4.91 -1.10
N ASP A 454 16.72 -5.27 -1.77
CA ASP A 454 15.57 -4.41 -1.91
C ASP A 454 14.29 -5.22 -1.89
N MET A 455 13.20 -4.54 -1.59
CA MET A 455 11.86 -5.12 -1.62
C MET A 455 10.91 -4.11 -2.24
N ASN A 456 9.86 -4.60 -2.90
CA ASN A 456 8.77 -3.71 -3.32
C ASN A 456 8.29 -2.87 -2.11
N LYS A 457 8.28 -1.54 -2.27
CA LYS A 457 8.12 -0.60 -1.15
C LYS A 457 6.79 -0.79 -0.43
N VAL A 458 5.68 -0.55 -1.15
CA VAL A 458 4.31 -0.69 -0.61
C VAL A 458 3.37 -1.45 -1.56
N CYS A 459 3.69 -1.52 -2.85
CA CYS A 459 2.78 -2.06 -3.88
C CYS A 459 3.06 -3.55 -4.15
N ALA A 460 2.06 -4.42 -3.95
CA ALA A 460 2.09 -5.86 -4.31
C ALA A 460 1.84 -6.13 -5.82
N ALA A 461 1.99 -5.12 -6.68
CA ALA A 461 1.90 -5.33 -8.13
C ALA A 461 3.00 -6.29 -8.61
N GLY A 462 2.67 -7.18 -9.55
CA GLY A 462 3.64 -8.15 -10.09
C GLY A 462 3.95 -9.34 -9.16
N THR A 463 3.17 -9.58 -8.11
CA THR A 463 3.40 -10.68 -7.15
C THR A 463 2.59 -11.94 -7.47
N GLY A 464 2.88 -13.06 -6.79
CA GLY A 464 2.15 -14.33 -6.97
C GLY A 464 0.65 -14.26 -6.68
N SER A 465 0.22 -13.38 -5.77
CA SER A 465 -1.22 -13.24 -5.51
C SER A 465 -1.96 -12.55 -6.65
N PHE A 466 -1.31 -11.65 -7.39
CA PHE A 466 -1.88 -11.03 -8.58
C PHE A 466 -2.07 -12.05 -9.70
N LEU A 467 -1.07 -12.90 -9.92
CA LEU A 467 -1.17 -14.02 -10.87
C LEU A 467 -2.36 -14.93 -10.57
N HIS A 468 -2.54 -15.28 -9.30
CA HIS A 468 -3.65 -16.12 -8.87
C HIS A 468 -5.02 -15.45 -9.10
N GLU A 469 -5.14 -14.16 -8.77
CA GLU A 469 -6.37 -13.38 -8.99
C GLU A 469 -6.73 -13.29 -10.48
N LEU A 470 -5.76 -13.01 -11.35
CA LEU A 470 -6.01 -12.98 -12.79
C LEU A 470 -6.34 -14.35 -13.39
N ALA A 471 -5.63 -15.40 -12.95
CA ALA A 471 -5.92 -16.76 -13.40
C ALA A 471 -7.37 -17.15 -13.05
N ASN A 472 -7.82 -16.87 -11.83
CA ASN A 472 -9.19 -17.14 -11.39
C ASN A 472 -10.22 -16.36 -12.23
N LYS A 473 -10.00 -15.06 -12.46
CA LYS A 473 -10.88 -14.24 -13.32
C LYS A 473 -10.98 -14.79 -14.74
N MET A 474 -9.88 -15.33 -15.27
CA MET A 474 -9.83 -15.94 -16.60
C MET A 474 -10.26 -17.42 -16.62
N LYS A 475 -10.70 -17.98 -15.48
CA LYS A 475 -11.05 -19.40 -15.31
C LYS A 475 -9.90 -20.33 -15.73
N ILE A 476 -8.70 -20.03 -15.25
CA ILE A 476 -7.46 -20.79 -15.49
C ILE A 476 -6.97 -21.30 -14.15
N ASN A 477 -6.65 -22.59 -14.06
CA ASN A 477 -5.92 -23.10 -12.94
C ASN A 477 -4.48 -22.53 -12.96
N ILE A 478 -4.11 -21.81 -11.89
CA ILE A 478 -2.76 -21.25 -11.78
C ILE A 478 -1.68 -22.35 -11.79
N VAL A 479 -2.03 -23.54 -11.31
CA VAL A 479 -1.18 -24.73 -11.30
C VAL A 479 -1.35 -25.47 -12.63
N GLU A 480 -0.23 -25.72 -13.31
CA GLU A 480 -0.14 -26.44 -14.59
C GLU A 480 -0.79 -25.73 -15.79
N GLU A 481 -2.09 -25.47 -15.77
CA GLU A 481 -2.83 -24.95 -16.93
C GLU A 481 -2.30 -23.58 -17.40
N PHE A 482 -2.07 -22.65 -16.47
CA PHE A 482 -1.59 -21.30 -16.79
C PHE A 482 -0.27 -21.31 -17.59
N GLN A 483 0.71 -22.12 -17.16
CA GLN A 483 2.01 -22.17 -17.81
C GLN A 483 1.93 -22.83 -19.19
N GLU A 484 1.04 -23.81 -19.38
CA GLU A 484 0.83 -24.48 -20.67
C GLU A 484 0.25 -23.50 -21.68
N ILE A 485 -0.77 -22.73 -21.26
CA ILE A 485 -1.36 -21.70 -22.11
C ILE A 485 -0.32 -20.62 -22.44
N ALA A 486 0.42 -20.11 -21.46
CA ALA A 486 1.48 -19.10 -21.67
C ALA A 486 2.54 -19.56 -22.69
N LEU A 487 2.99 -20.81 -22.60
CA LEU A 487 4.02 -21.38 -23.48
C LEU A 487 3.48 -21.74 -24.88
N SER A 488 2.16 -21.89 -25.02
CA SER A 488 1.50 -22.13 -26.31
C SER A 488 1.38 -20.88 -27.19
N ALA A 489 1.49 -19.69 -26.58
CA ALA A 489 1.44 -18.39 -27.25
C ALA A 489 2.40 -18.33 -28.44
N GLN A 490 1.90 -17.92 -29.61
CA GLN A 490 2.72 -17.77 -30.81
C GLN A 490 3.25 -16.35 -30.94
N ALA A 491 2.47 -15.37 -30.51
CA ALA A 491 2.79 -13.96 -30.59
C ALA A 491 2.30 -13.23 -29.31
N PRO A 492 2.93 -13.50 -28.15
CA PRO A 492 2.57 -12.86 -26.89
C PRO A 492 2.36 -11.34 -27.02
N ILE A 493 1.31 -10.79 -26.43
CA ILE A 493 1.03 -9.36 -26.52
C ILE A 493 1.91 -8.60 -25.53
N HIS A 494 2.54 -7.53 -25.97
CA HIS A 494 3.30 -6.64 -25.09
C HIS A 494 2.33 -5.76 -24.28
N LEU A 495 1.99 -6.22 -23.08
CA LEU A 495 1.18 -5.45 -22.12
C LEU A 495 2.00 -4.31 -21.51
N ALA A 496 1.33 -3.24 -21.07
CA ALA A 496 2.05 -2.16 -20.40
C ALA A 496 2.54 -2.62 -19.01
N GLU A 497 3.81 -2.36 -18.72
CA GLU A 497 4.50 -2.69 -17.46
C GLU A 497 4.17 -1.69 -16.33
N ARG A 498 2.88 -1.59 -16.00
CA ARG A 498 2.32 -0.62 -15.04
C ARG A 498 1.80 -1.30 -13.78
N CYS A 499 0.87 -0.64 -13.08
CA CYS A 499 0.12 -1.23 -11.97
C CYS A 499 -0.75 -2.40 -12.46
N THR A 500 -1.03 -3.35 -11.58
CA THR A 500 -1.91 -4.50 -11.81
C THR A 500 -3.29 -4.12 -12.31
N VAL A 501 -3.85 -3.01 -11.82
CA VAL A 501 -5.13 -2.50 -12.31
C VAL A 501 -5.08 -2.15 -13.80
N PHE A 502 -4.00 -1.50 -14.25
CA PHE A 502 -3.83 -1.17 -15.66
C PHE A 502 -3.53 -2.40 -16.52
N MET A 503 -2.75 -3.36 -16.00
CA MET A 503 -2.54 -4.63 -16.69
C MET A 503 -3.85 -5.39 -16.89
N GLU A 504 -4.75 -5.37 -15.89
CA GLU A 504 -6.10 -5.94 -16.01
C GLU A 504 -6.95 -5.20 -17.05
N SER A 505 -6.93 -3.86 -17.04
CA SER A 505 -7.63 -3.05 -18.05
C SER A 505 -7.12 -3.33 -19.47
N ASP A 506 -5.80 -3.46 -19.66
CA ASP A 506 -5.18 -3.80 -20.93
C ASP A 506 -5.63 -5.20 -21.38
N LEU A 507 -5.60 -6.19 -20.48
CA LEU A 507 -6.07 -7.55 -20.76
C LEU A 507 -7.54 -7.56 -21.20
N ALA A 508 -8.40 -6.86 -20.46
CA ALA A 508 -9.82 -6.76 -20.79
C ALA A 508 -10.05 -6.03 -22.13
N SER A 509 -9.34 -4.93 -22.37
CA SER A 509 -9.45 -4.15 -23.61
C SER A 509 -8.98 -4.97 -24.81
N TYR A 510 -7.82 -5.63 -24.73
CA TYR A 510 -7.32 -6.45 -25.83
C TYR A 510 -8.17 -7.70 -26.06
N ALA A 511 -8.70 -8.32 -25.00
CA ALA A 511 -9.68 -9.39 -25.15
C ALA A 511 -10.94 -8.91 -25.89
N GLN A 512 -11.47 -7.73 -25.56
CA GLN A 512 -12.61 -7.12 -26.28
C GLN A 512 -12.30 -6.84 -27.75
N LYS A 513 -11.04 -6.56 -28.08
CA LYS A 513 -10.54 -6.34 -29.44
C LYS A 513 -10.27 -7.65 -30.19
N GLY A 514 -10.47 -8.82 -29.58
CA GLY A 514 -10.31 -10.13 -30.22
C GLY A 514 -8.92 -10.75 -30.08
N ALA A 515 -8.10 -10.28 -29.13
CA ALA A 515 -6.80 -10.90 -28.85
C ALA A 515 -6.94 -12.36 -28.38
N ALA A 516 -6.05 -13.23 -28.87
CA ALA A 516 -6.01 -14.63 -28.48
C ALA A 516 -5.65 -14.79 -26.98
N ARG A 517 -6.31 -15.74 -26.31
CA ARG A 517 -6.17 -15.97 -24.86
C ARG A 517 -4.72 -16.31 -24.49
N GLU A 518 -4.09 -17.18 -25.27
CA GLU A 518 -2.71 -17.61 -25.10
C GLU A 518 -1.72 -16.45 -25.23
N ASP A 519 -1.92 -15.56 -26.20
CA ASP A 519 -1.03 -14.41 -26.42
C ASP A 519 -1.17 -13.37 -25.31
N LEU A 520 -2.38 -13.20 -24.75
CA LEU A 520 -2.62 -12.35 -23.57
C LEU A 520 -1.90 -12.91 -22.33
N ILE A 521 -1.97 -14.22 -22.09
CA ILE A 521 -1.34 -14.87 -20.94
C ILE A 521 0.18 -14.89 -21.07
N GLY A 522 0.70 -15.15 -22.26
CA GLY A 522 2.14 -15.00 -22.54
C GLY A 522 2.63 -13.56 -22.31
N GLY A 523 1.82 -12.58 -22.72
CA GLY A 523 2.06 -11.16 -22.45
C GLY A 523 2.09 -10.82 -20.96
N LEU A 524 1.21 -11.44 -20.18
CA LEU A 524 1.16 -11.27 -18.73
C LEU A 524 2.42 -11.78 -18.03
N CYS A 525 3.01 -12.90 -18.49
CA CYS A 525 4.30 -13.39 -17.97
C CYS A 525 5.41 -12.34 -18.15
N TYR A 526 5.52 -11.72 -19.34
CA TYR A 526 6.48 -10.64 -19.57
C TYR A 526 6.21 -9.43 -18.68
N ALA A 527 4.95 -9.00 -18.58
CA ALA A 527 4.57 -7.83 -17.80
C ALA A 527 4.97 -7.96 -16.32
N ILE A 528 4.86 -9.16 -15.75
CA ILE A 528 5.27 -9.45 -14.38
C ILE A 528 6.78 -9.38 -14.20
N VAL A 529 7.55 -9.97 -15.11
CA VAL A 529 9.02 -9.94 -15.07
C VAL A 529 9.53 -8.52 -15.22
N TYR A 530 9.03 -7.77 -16.20
CA TYR A 530 9.38 -6.37 -16.40
C TYR A 530 9.00 -5.51 -15.20
N ASN A 531 7.81 -5.73 -14.63
CA ASN A 531 7.40 -5.02 -13.41
C ASN A 531 8.36 -5.29 -12.24
N TYR A 532 8.73 -6.56 -12.02
CA TYR A 532 9.69 -6.93 -10.97
C TYR A 532 11.06 -6.28 -11.19
N LEU A 533 11.61 -6.37 -12.41
CA LEU A 533 12.90 -5.77 -12.74
C LEU A 533 12.87 -4.25 -12.58
N ASN A 534 11.81 -3.57 -13.02
CA ASN A 534 11.74 -2.10 -12.98
C ASN A 534 11.35 -1.53 -11.62
N ARG A 535 10.69 -2.30 -10.74
CA ARG A 535 10.19 -1.80 -9.44
C ARG A 535 10.94 -2.33 -8.22
N VAL A 536 11.63 -3.46 -8.35
CA VAL A 536 12.36 -4.08 -7.22
C VAL A 536 13.86 -4.09 -7.50
N VAL A 537 14.27 -4.53 -8.69
CA VAL A 537 15.70 -4.57 -9.04
C VAL A 537 16.20 -3.18 -9.45
N GLU A 538 15.40 -2.40 -10.17
CA GLU A 538 15.72 -1.07 -10.68
C GLU A 538 17.08 -1.05 -11.42
N LYS A 539 18.03 -0.24 -10.95
CA LYS A 539 19.40 -0.14 -11.51
C LYS A 539 20.43 -0.94 -10.70
N ARG A 540 19.97 -1.85 -9.83
CA ARG A 540 20.87 -2.66 -8.99
C ARG A 540 21.64 -3.67 -9.85
N TYR A 541 22.75 -4.11 -9.30
CA TYR A 541 23.59 -5.12 -9.92
C TYR A 541 22.79 -6.42 -10.15
N VAL A 542 22.92 -7.04 -11.33
CA VAL A 542 22.41 -8.39 -11.55
C VAL A 542 23.59 -9.23 -12.04
N GLY A 543 24.14 -10.04 -11.15
CA GLY A 543 25.31 -10.86 -11.44
C GLY A 543 25.01 -12.03 -12.36
N GLN A 544 25.99 -12.91 -12.56
CA GLN A 544 25.91 -13.99 -13.55
C GLN A 544 25.08 -15.16 -13.06
N ARG A 545 25.12 -15.44 -11.75
CA ARG A 545 24.48 -16.61 -11.16
C ARG A 545 23.25 -16.16 -10.38
N VAL A 546 22.12 -16.13 -11.10
CA VAL A 546 20.83 -15.63 -10.62
C VAL A 546 19.94 -16.80 -10.21
N MET A 547 19.44 -16.81 -8.97
CA MET A 547 18.49 -17.83 -8.48
C MET A 547 17.10 -17.22 -8.39
N PHE A 548 16.10 -17.93 -8.92
CA PHE A 548 14.71 -17.49 -8.86
C PHE A 548 13.90 -18.35 -7.87
N LEU A 549 13.31 -17.69 -6.87
CA LEU A 549 12.62 -18.26 -5.72
C LEU A 549 11.18 -17.75 -5.59
N GLY A 550 10.43 -18.34 -4.67
CA GLY A 550 9.04 -17.97 -4.37
C GLY A 550 8.01 -18.72 -5.21
N GLY A 551 6.72 -18.50 -4.95
CA GLY A 551 5.63 -19.25 -5.59
C GLY A 551 5.63 -19.20 -7.13
N PRO A 552 5.75 -18.01 -7.77
CA PRO A 552 5.79 -17.85 -9.23
C PRO A 552 6.97 -18.55 -9.92
N SER A 553 8.06 -18.87 -9.18
CA SER A 553 9.14 -19.71 -9.73
C SER A 553 8.70 -21.16 -10.02
N LEU A 554 7.52 -21.58 -9.56
CA LEU A 554 6.89 -22.85 -9.94
C LEU A 554 6.25 -22.81 -11.34
N ASN A 555 6.10 -21.63 -11.94
CA ASN A 555 5.45 -21.46 -13.24
C ASN A 555 6.49 -21.31 -14.36
N ARG A 556 6.53 -22.29 -15.27
CA ARG A 556 7.51 -22.32 -16.39
C ARG A 556 7.38 -21.14 -17.34
N GLY A 557 6.18 -20.57 -17.52
CA GLY A 557 5.98 -19.40 -18.36
C GLY A 557 6.71 -18.16 -17.81
N ILE A 558 6.73 -17.99 -16.49
CA ILE A 558 7.43 -16.88 -15.83
C ILE A 558 8.94 -17.09 -15.87
N VAL A 559 9.41 -18.32 -15.67
CA VAL A 559 10.84 -18.65 -15.82
C VAL A 559 11.31 -18.38 -17.25
N ALA A 560 10.51 -18.77 -18.25
CA ALA A 560 10.81 -18.49 -19.66
C ALA A 560 10.84 -16.98 -19.94
N ALA A 561 9.94 -16.21 -19.32
CA ALA A 561 9.95 -14.75 -19.45
C ALA A 561 11.21 -14.13 -18.83
N PHE A 562 11.64 -14.56 -17.64
CA PHE A 562 12.91 -14.11 -17.06
C PHE A 562 14.09 -14.43 -17.96
N GLU A 563 14.13 -15.64 -18.50
CA GLU A 563 15.18 -16.08 -19.41
C GLU A 563 15.26 -15.20 -20.68
N LYS A 564 14.11 -14.91 -21.30
CA LYS A 564 14.04 -14.05 -22.48
C LYS A 564 14.42 -12.60 -22.18
N VAL A 565 13.96 -12.05 -21.05
CA VAL A 565 14.25 -10.66 -20.68
C VAL A 565 15.72 -10.47 -20.25
N LEU A 566 16.30 -11.45 -19.54
CA LEU A 566 17.70 -11.39 -19.11
C LEU A 566 18.70 -11.82 -20.19
N GLY A 567 18.24 -12.53 -21.23
CA GLY A 567 19.09 -13.13 -22.25
C GLY A 567 19.99 -14.26 -21.72
N ARG A 568 19.67 -14.85 -20.56
CA ARG A 568 20.42 -15.92 -19.90
C ARG A 568 19.53 -16.76 -18.99
N GLY A 569 19.96 -17.98 -18.68
CA GLY A 569 19.25 -18.87 -17.76
C GLY A 569 19.27 -18.39 -16.31
N VAL A 570 18.26 -18.79 -15.55
CA VAL A 570 18.18 -18.59 -14.09
C VAL A 570 18.21 -19.94 -13.38
N LEU A 571 18.79 -20.00 -12.18
CA LEU A 571 18.80 -21.20 -11.36
C LEU A 571 17.47 -21.34 -10.62
N VAL A 572 16.78 -22.47 -10.82
CA VAL A 572 15.48 -22.77 -10.21
C VAL A 572 15.60 -24.07 -9.41
N PRO A 573 15.95 -24.01 -8.11
CA PRO A 573 16.27 -25.22 -7.35
C PRO A 573 15.03 -26.05 -6.99
N LYS A 574 15.25 -27.32 -6.62
CA LYS A 574 14.21 -28.14 -5.99
C LYS A 574 13.80 -27.49 -4.67
N HIS A 575 12.51 -27.57 -4.34
CA HIS A 575 11.92 -27.11 -3.08
C HIS A 575 12.07 -25.60 -2.81
N ARG A 576 12.24 -24.82 -3.88
CA ARG A 576 12.36 -23.35 -3.87
C ARG A 576 11.22 -22.60 -3.17
N GLU A 577 10.03 -23.19 -3.09
CA GLU A 577 8.87 -22.61 -2.41
C GLU A 577 8.99 -22.60 -0.88
N VAL A 578 9.93 -23.37 -0.31
CA VAL A 578 10.22 -23.41 1.14
C VAL A 578 11.63 -22.91 1.48
N MET A 579 12.29 -22.18 0.56
CA MET A 579 13.69 -21.77 0.71
C MET A 579 13.96 -20.93 1.97
N GLY A 580 13.06 -20.00 2.31
CA GLY A 580 13.16 -19.21 3.55
C GLY A 580 13.11 -20.09 4.80
N ALA A 581 12.18 -21.06 4.84
CA ALA A 581 12.10 -22.02 5.94
C ALA A 581 13.35 -22.92 6.01
N PHE A 582 13.88 -23.35 4.86
CA PHE A 582 15.12 -24.12 4.79
C PHE A 582 16.32 -23.35 5.35
N GLY A 583 16.48 -22.09 4.93
CA GLY A 583 17.53 -21.20 5.44
C GLY A 583 17.43 -20.95 6.94
N ALA A 584 16.22 -20.76 7.47
CA ALA A 584 16.00 -20.62 8.91
C ALA A 584 16.40 -21.90 9.68
N ALA A 585 16.06 -23.08 9.14
CA ALA A 585 16.45 -24.37 9.72
C ALA A 585 17.97 -24.56 9.75
N LEU A 586 18.67 -24.14 8.69
CA LEU A 586 20.13 -24.17 8.61
C LEU A 586 20.76 -23.27 9.67
N ALA A 587 20.27 -22.03 9.80
CA ALA A 587 20.80 -21.04 10.74
C ALA A 587 20.69 -21.53 12.20
N VAL A 588 19.52 -22.03 12.61
CA VAL A 588 19.36 -22.53 13.99
C VAL A 588 20.18 -23.80 14.25
N ARG A 589 20.36 -24.64 13.23
CA ARG A 589 21.23 -25.83 13.32
C ARG A 589 22.68 -25.43 13.56
N GLU A 590 23.18 -24.40 12.88
CA GLU A 590 24.54 -23.89 13.10
C GLU A 590 24.72 -23.36 14.53
N MET A 591 23.78 -22.56 15.03
CA MET A 591 23.81 -22.07 16.40
C MET A 591 23.74 -23.21 17.43
N PHE A 592 22.90 -24.22 17.17
CA PHE A 592 22.79 -25.40 18.01
C PHE A 592 24.12 -26.18 18.09
N VAL A 593 24.80 -26.34 16.95
CA VAL A 593 26.11 -27.02 16.90
C VAL A 593 27.19 -26.21 17.61
N LYS A 594 27.16 -24.88 17.53
CA LYS A 594 28.06 -23.97 18.26
C LYS A 594 27.78 -23.90 19.76
N GLY A 595 26.66 -24.43 20.23
CA GLY A 595 26.24 -24.37 21.64
C GLY A 595 25.63 -23.04 22.05
N GLU A 596 25.24 -22.21 21.09
CA GLU A 596 24.58 -20.91 21.31
C GLU A 596 23.07 -21.06 21.62
N VAL A 597 22.51 -22.24 21.34
CA VAL A 597 21.11 -22.59 21.62
C VAL A 597 21.04 -23.69 22.68
N SER A 598 20.10 -23.55 23.60
CA SER A 598 19.86 -24.52 24.67
C SER A 598 19.30 -25.84 24.12
N ARG A 599 19.79 -26.96 24.64
CA ARG A 599 19.29 -28.30 24.26
C ARG A 599 17.97 -28.63 24.96
N ILE A 600 16.87 -28.14 24.40
CA ILE A 600 15.52 -28.36 24.93
C ILE A 600 14.89 -29.57 24.24
N SER A 601 14.36 -30.52 25.02
CA SER A 601 13.54 -31.61 24.46
C SER A 601 12.17 -31.06 24.11
N ARG A 602 11.79 -31.08 22.82
CA ARG A 602 10.50 -30.56 22.35
C ARG A 602 9.52 -31.69 22.07
N ASP A 603 8.34 -31.59 22.66
CA ASP A 603 7.22 -32.47 22.34
C ASP A 603 6.37 -31.85 21.22
N LEU A 604 6.47 -32.46 20.03
CA LEU A 604 5.71 -32.05 18.85
C LEU A 604 4.18 -32.20 19.06
N GLU A 605 3.75 -33.22 19.82
CA GLU A 605 2.33 -33.46 20.09
C GLU A 605 1.78 -32.38 21.02
N GLY A 606 2.48 -32.09 22.13
CA GLY A 606 2.14 -31.00 23.04
C GLY A 606 2.08 -29.62 22.38
N LEU A 607 3.03 -29.31 21.49
CA LEU A 607 2.99 -28.05 20.72
C LEU A 607 1.77 -27.99 19.78
N ALA A 608 1.47 -29.08 19.08
CA ALA A 608 0.33 -29.17 18.18
C ALA A 608 -1.05 -29.13 18.89
N ALA A 609 -1.09 -29.58 20.15
CA ALA A 609 -2.27 -29.64 21.01
C ALA A 609 -2.43 -28.43 21.96
N THR A 610 -1.49 -27.48 21.94
CA THR A 610 -1.52 -26.31 22.82
C THR A 610 -2.80 -25.50 22.62
N GLU A 611 -3.57 -25.28 23.69
CA GLU A 611 -4.74 -24.40 23.64
C GLU A 611 -4.30 -22.94 23.46
N VAL A 612 -4.90 -22.29 22.46
CA VAL A 612 -4.63 -20.89 22.12
C VAL A 612 -5.89 -20.08 22.40
N GLY A 613 -5.85 -19.32 23.50
CA GLY A 613 -6.85 -18.28 23.76
C GLY A 613 -6.33 -16.91 23.33
N PHE A 614 -7.22 -15.98 22.98
CA PHE A 614 -6.84 -14.57 22.85
C PHE A 614 -7.88 -13.64 23.46
N SER A 615 -7.43 -12.47 23.88
CA SER A 615 -8.29 -11.35 24.27
C SER A 615 -7.81 -10.06 23.61
N GLU A 616 -8.73 -9.13 23.39
CA GLU A 616 -8.41 -7.81 22.84
C GLU A 616 -8.49 -6.74 23.92
N ASN A 617 -7.54 -5.80 23.92
CA ASN A 617 -7.53 -4.69 24.86
C ASN A 617 -6.98 -3.42 24.20
N ILE A 618 -7.45 -2.25 24.64
CA ILE A 618 -6.83 -0.98 24.27
C ILE A 618 -5.53 -0.81 25.07
N CYS A 619 -4.45 -0.47 24.38
CA CYS A 619 -3.14 -0.22 24.96
C CYS A 619 -3.21 0.97 25.92
N ARG A 620 -3.08 0.70 27.21
CA ARG A 620 -2.95 1.73 28.28
C ARG A 620 -1.56 1.73 28.92
N ALA A 621 -0.59 1.15 28.23
CA ALA A 621 0.74 0.91 28.77
C ALA A 621 1.59 2.19 28.91
N ASP A 622 1.15 3.30 28.31
CA ASP A 622 1.63 4.64 28.62
C ASP A 622 0.42 5.55 28.78
N LYS A 623 0.26 6.14 29.97
CA LYS A 623 -0.87 7.02 30.29
C LYS A 623 -0.83 8.33 29.51
N LYS A 624 0.32 8.70 28.95
CA LYS A 624 0.52 9.89 28.10
C LYS A 624 0.41 9.56 26.60
N CYS A 625 0.22 8.28 26.24
CA CYS A 625 0.07 7.86 24.85
C CYS A 625 -1.38 8.05 24.38
N HIS A 626 -1.56 8.81 23.31
CA HIS A 626 -2.87 9.13 22.72
C HIS A 626 -3.26 8.22 21.55
N ASN A 627 -2.45 7.20 21.23
CA ASN A 627 -2.66 6.35 20.05
C ASN A 627 -3.75 5.28 20.24
N GLU A 628 -4.23 5.05 21.47
CA GLU A 628 -5.29 4.09 21.84
C GLU A 628 -5.21 2.74 21.08
N CYS A 629 -3.99 2.22 20.91
CA CYS A 629 -3.80 1.09 19.99
C CYS A 629 -4.51 -0.16 20.49
N LYS A 630 -5.22 -0.86 19.61
CA LYS A 630 -5.80 -2.17 19.91
C LYS A 630 -4.68 -3.23 19.98
N LEU A 631 -4.65 -4.00 21.07
CA LEU A 631 -3.71 -5.08 21.32
C LEU A 631 -4.45 -6.42 21.32
N LYS A 632 -3.83 -7.44 20.73
CA LYS A 632 -4.20 -8.86 20.91
C LYS A 632 -3.28 -9.49 21.94
N ILE A 633 -3.85 -10.12 22.96
CA ILE A 633 -3.12 -10.83 24.00
C ILE A 633 -3.43 -12.32 23.83
N TYR A 634 -2.47 -13.06 23.28
CA TYR A 634 -2.52 -14.51 23.17
C TYR A 634 -2.12 -15.16 24.49
N ASN A 635 -2.76 -16.28 24.81
CA ASN A 635 -2.42 -17.17 25.90
C ASN A 635 -2.15 -18.55 25.31
N PHE A 636 -0.88 -18.98 25.33
CA PHE A 636 -0.42 -20.27 24.87
C PHE A 636 -0.21 -21.18 26.09
N GLY A 637 -1.26 -21.87 26.54
CA GLY A 637 -1.17 -22.82 27.67
C GLY A 637 -0.60 -22.25 28.98
N GLY A 638 -0.77 -20.94 29.25
CA GLY A 638 -0.24 -20.25 30.44
C GLY A 638 0.78 -19.14 30.12
N HIS A 639 1.38 -19.15 28.93
CA HIS A 639 2.30 -18.10 28.47
C HIS A 639 1.54 -16.99 27.74
N LYS A 640 1.62 -15.76 28.25
CA LYS A 640 1.01 -14.59 27.60
C LYS A 640 1.97 -13.97 26.60
N SER A 641 1.49 -13.75 25.38
CA SER A 641 2.18 -12.98 24.36
C SER A 641 1.28 -11.86 23.86
N VAL A 642 1.77 -10.62 23.92
CA VAL A 642 1.00 -9.41 23.56
C VAL A 642 1.45 -8.97 22.17
N TRP A 643 0.51 -8.59 21.33
CA TRP A 643 0.71 -8.21 19.93
C TRP A 643 -0.09 -6.96 19.57
N GLY A 644 0.43 -6.19 18.62
CA GLY A 644 -0.15 -4.93 18.15
C GLY A 644 0.54 -3.70 18.75
N GLY A 645 -0.11 -2.55 18.62
CA GLY A 645 0.48 -1.28 19.04
C GLY A 645 1.38 -0.64 17.98
N ASP A 646 0.92 0.46 17.42
CA ASP A 646 1.62 1.22 16.36
C ASP A 646 2.96 1.82 16.83
N CYS A 647 3.26 1.73 18.12
CA CYS A 647 4.55 2.12 18.72
C CYS A 647 5.61 0.99 18.72
N GLY A 648 5.31 -0.16 18.10
CA GLY A 648 6.19 -1.34 18.04
C GLY A 648 6.60 -1.87 19.42
N ARG A 649 5.85 -1.54 20.49
CA ARG A 649 6.17 -1.98 21.86
C ARG A 649 6.08 -3.50 22.00
N TYR A 650 5.17 -4.10 21.24
CA TYR A 650 4.82 -5.51 21.33
C TYR A 650 5.14 -6.29 20.04
N GLU A 651 5.76 -5.65 19.04
CA GLU A 651 6.09 -6.31 17.76
C GLU A 651 7.57 -6.73 17.64
N ALA A 652 8.44 -6.25 18.53
CA ALA A 652 9.86 -6.58 18.51
C ALA A 652 10.11 -7.95 19.15
N SER A 653 11.06 -8.70 18.57
CA SER A 653 11.67 -9.85 19.22
C SER A 653 12.26 -9.42 20.57
N ARG A 654 12.43 -10.36 21.51
CA ARG A 654 13.15 -10.09 22.76
C ARG A 654 14.62 -9.76 22.41
N TYR A 655 14.89 -8.51 22.06
CA TYR A 655 16.26 -8.03 21.96
C TYR A 655 16.82 -7.97 23.39
N GLU A 656 17.67 -8.93 23.72
CA GLU A 656 18.33 -9.04 25.03
C GLU A 656 19.56 -8.13 25.14
N GLY A 657 19.92 -7.43 24.05
CA GLY A 657 21.05 -6.51 24.05
C GLY A 657 20.76 -5.17 24.73
N VAL A 658 21.82 -4.36 24.88
CA VAL A 658 21.74 -3.04 25.53
C VAL A 658 20.98 -2.07 24.63
N ARG A 659 19.93 -1.46 25.18
CA ARG A 659 19.19 -0.38 24.51
C ARG A 659 20.05 0.87 24.41
N ARG A 660 20.03 1.53 23.25
CA ARG A 660 20.71 2.80 23.00
C ARG A 660 19.80 3.99 23.35
N GLU A 661 20.39 5.19 23.38
CA GLU A 661 19.65 6.44 23.51
C GLU A 661 18.81 6.71 22.26
N ASP A 662 17.63 7.31 22.45
CA ASP A 662 16.73 7.72 21.35
C ASP A 662 16.99 9.19 21.00
N HIS A 663 17.90 9.44 20.05
CA HIS A 663 18.27 10.79 19.64
C HIS A 663 17.17 11.53 18.86
N PHE A 664 16.13 10.83 18.38
CA PHE A 664 14.96 11.49 17.78
C PHE A 664 14.06 12.08 18.87
N LYS A 665 13.87 11.32 19.95
CA LYS A 665 13.20 11.85 21.14
C LYS A 665 13.99 13.00 21.74
N GLU A 666 15.33 12.89 21.86
CA GLU A 666 16.18 13.97 22.37
C GLU A 666 16.06 15.26 21.54
N ARG A 667 16.10 15.15 20.21
CA ARG A 667 15.82 16.27 19.30
C ARG A 667 14.46 16.91 19.59
N GLN A 668 13.43 16.07 19.73
CA GLN A 668 12.08 16.53 19.98
C GLN A 668 11.95 17.21 21.34
N ASP A 669 12.64 16.73 22.37
CA ASP A 669 12.69 17.37 23.69
C ASP A 669 13.32 18.77 23.57
N TYR A 670 14.46 18.93 22.88
CA TYR A 670 15.07 20.25 22.64
C TYR A 670 14.17 21.19 21.83
N PHE A 671 13.40 20.65 20.88
CA PHE A 671 12.45 21.43 20.11
C PHE A 671 11.29 21.91 20.99
N LEU A 672 10.76 21.06 21.87
CA LEU A 672 9.70 21.44 22.83
C LEU A 672 10.22 22.44 23.86
N GLU A 673 11.42 22.25 24.41
CA GLU A 673 12.08 23.22 25.30
C GLU A 673 12.17 24.60 24.63
N ALA A 674 12.63 24.65 23.38
CA ALA A 674 12.73 25.89 22.63
C ALA A 674 11.36 26.55 22.36
N LEU A 675 10.28 25.78 22.26
CA LEU A 675 8.91 26.31 22.15
C LEU A 675 8.39 26.83 23.50
N GLU A 676 8.68 26.14 24.59
CA GLU A 676 8.31 26.57 25.95
C GLU A 676 8.98 27.89 26.33
N GLU A 677 10.22 28.13 25.87
CA GLU A 677 10.90 29.43 26.01
C GLU A 677 10.12 30.60 25.40
N ALA A 678 9.26 30.35 24.39
CA ALA A 678 8.37 31.34 23.80
C ALA A 678 7.03 31.49 24.55
N GLY A 679 6.87 30.83 25.71
CA GLY A 679 5.64 30.84 26.50
C GLY A 679 4.52 29.96 25.94
N VAL A 680 4.87 28.99 25.07
CA VAL A 680 3.90 28.07 24.47
C VAL A 680 3.67 26.87 25.40
N SER A 681 2.39 26.55 25.68
CA SER A 681 2.05 25.32 26.40
C SER A 681 2.27 24.11 25.50
N THR A 682 3.14 23.19 25.94
CA THR A 682 3.47 21.92 25.27
C THR A 682 2.84 20.70 25.95
N THR A 683 2.27 20.88 27.14
CA THR A 683 1.77 19.80 28.01
C THR A 683 0.25 19.68 28.05
N ASP A 684 -0.49 20.78 27.84
CA ASP A 684 -1.94 20.79 27.69
C ASP A 684 -2.34 21.56 26.42
N LEU A 685 -2.25 20.86 25.29
CA LEU A 685 -2.58 21.37 23.95
C LEU A 685 -4.10 21.46 23.71
N THR A 686 -4.91 21.13 24.72
CA THR A 686 -6.39 21.15 24.64
C THR A 686 -7.02 22.35 25.32
N ARG A 687 -6.26 23.04 26.17
CA ARG A 687 -6.75 24.12 27.00
C ARG A 687 -6.61 25.46 26.28
N MET A 688 -7.74 26.00 25.84
CA MET A 688 -7.84 27.43 25.54
C MET A 688 -7.79 28.19 26.88
N ASP A 689 -6.61 28.55 27.35
CA ASP A 689 -6.57 29.58 28.38
C ASP A 689 -7.15 30.86 27.74
N ARG A 690 -8.21 31.40 28.35
CA ARG A 690 -8.72 32.72 28.00
C ARG A 690 -7.62 33.72 28.31
N THR A 691 -6.84 34.08 27.30
CA THR A 691 -5.83 35.11 27.41
C THR A 691 -6.41 36.46 27.00
N ASP A 692 -5.99 37.54 27.64
CA ASP A 692 -6.30 38.91 27.22
C ASP A 692 -5.64 39.30 25.88
N ARG A 693 -4.90 38.39 25.26
CA ARG A 693 -4.16 38.54 24.00
C ARG A 693 -4.81 37.73 22.87
N PRO A 694 -4.75 38.21 21.61
CA PRO A 694 -5.22 37.44 20.46
C PRO A 694 -4.43 36.13 20.33
N THR A 695 -5.14 35.06 19.95
CA THR A 695 -4.54 33.71 19.82
C THR A 695 -4.21 33.38 18.37
N VAL A 696 -3.01 32.85 18.13
CA VAL A 696 -2.54 32.40 16.81
C VAL A 696 -2.25 30.90 16.86
N GLY A 697 -2.99 30.15 16.04
CA GLY A 697 -2.83 28.72 15.84
C GLY A 697 -1.72 28.41 14.84
N ILE A 698 -0.76 27.56 15.22
CA ILE A 698 0.29 27.06 14.33
C ILE A 698 0.13 25.54 14.16
N PRO A 699 -0.14 25.03 12.95
CA PRO A 699 -0.21 23.60 12.70
C PRO A 699 1.18 22.97 12.81
N MET A 700 1.33 21.97 13.67
CA MET A 700 2.56 21.20 13.90
C MET A 700 2.77 20.12 12.83
N ALA A 701 2.85 20.55 11.57
CA ALA A 701 3.10 19.71 10.41
C ALA A 701 3.93 20.45 9.34
N LEU A 702 4.42 19.70 8.35
CA LEU A 702 5.23 20.21 7.23
C LEU A 702 6.41 21.08 7.71
N HIS A 703 6.48 22.34 7.29
CA HIS A 703 7.57 23.26 7.59
C HIS A 703 7.66 23.64 9.08
N SER A 704 6.57 23.54 9.84
CA SER A 704 6.56 23.89 11.27
C SER A 704 7.39 22.91 12.12
N LEU A 705 7.62 21.70 11.64
CA LEU A 705 8.48 20.72 12.34
C LEU A 705 9.97 21.08 12.26
N GLU A 706 10.33 21.97 11.35
CA GLU A 706 11.69 22.52 11.19
C GLU A 706 11.80 23.96 11.70
N TRP A 707 10.83 24.80 11.34
CA TRP A 707 10.83 26.24 11.57
C TRP A 707 9.91 26.69 12.71
N GLY A 708 9.34 25.76 13.47
CA GLY A 708 8.38 26.07 14.54
C GLY A 708 8.94 26.95 15.65
N VAL A 709 10.24 26.84 15.95
CA VAL A 709 10.92 27.72 16.92
C VAL A 709 10.89 29.17 16.42
N LEU A 710 11.24 29.40 15.15
CA LEU A 710 11.13 30.73 14.52
C LEU A 710 9.70 31.28 14.62
N TRP A 711 8.69 30.49 14.29
CA TRP A 711 7.30 30.94 14.30
C TRP A 711 6.80 31.27 15.70
N ALA A 712 7.02 30.38 16.67
CA ALA A 712 6.57 30.57 18.04
C ALA A 712 7.18 31.81 18.68
N HIS A 713 8.50 31.99 18.55
CA HIS A 713 9.20 33.16 19.10
C HIS A 713 8.78 34.45 18.41
N LEU A 714 8.54 34.43 17.09
CA LEU A 714 8.05 35.61 16.38
C LEU A 714 6.72 36.11 16.95
N PHE A 715 5.74 35.21 17.09
CA PHE A 715 4.42 35.58 17.61
C PHE A 715 4.46 35.97 19.09
N ALA A 716 5.29 35.31 19.90
CA ALA A 716 5.49 35.66 21.30
C ALA A 716 6.07 37.08 21.47
N GLU A 717 7.10 37.44 20.70
CA GLU A 717 7.71 38.79 20.68
C GLU A 717 6.71 39.88 20.21
N LEU A 718 5.80 39.51 19.30
CA LEU A 718 4.71 40.36 18.86
C LEU A 718 3.55 40.44 19.85
N GLY A 719 3.59 39.68 20.96
CA GLY A 719 2.61 39.72 22.04
C GLY A 719 1.35 38.89 21.78
N PHE A 720 1.41 37.91 20.89
CA PHE A 720 0.33 36.95 20.66
C PHE A 720 0.45 35.74 21.59
N SER A 721 -0.68 35.13 21.91
CA SER A 721 -0.71 33.80 22.53
C SER A 721 -0.64 32.74 21.43
N VAL A 722 0.35 31.84 21.48
CA VAL A 722 0.53 30.80 20.47
C VAL A 722 -0.14 29.50 20.92
N VAL A 723 -0.95 28.92 20.04
CA VAL A 723 -1.58 27.61 20.23
C VAL A 723 -1.05 26.66 19.16
N LEU A 724 -0.51 25.52 19.58
CA LEU A 724 -0.04 24.49 18.65
C LEU A 724 -1.10 23.41 18.49
N SER A 725 -1.19 22.81 17.30
CA SER A 725 -1.96 21.57 17.17
C SER A 725 -1.27 20.43 17.93
N PRO A 726 -2.02 19.44 18.43
CA PRO A 726 -1.46 18.37 19.25
C PRO A 726 -0.62 17.41 18.39
N ARG A 727 0.11 16.50 19.05
CA ARG A 727 0.79 15.38 18.36
C ARG A 727 -0.20 14.66 17.44
N THR A 728 0.26 14.31 16.24
CA THR A 728 -0.55 13.62 15.22
C THR A 728 -1.15 12.34 15.80
N ASN A 729 -2.46 12.19 15.61
CA ASN A 729 -3.26 11.06 16.11
C ASN A 729 -4.27 10.63 15.04
N ASN A 730 -4.96 9.51 15.25
CA ASN A 730 -5.88 8.96 14.25
C ASN A 730 -7.03 9.93 13.91
N ARG A 731 -7.50 10.75 14.87
CA ARG A 731 -8.53 11.76 14.60
C ARG A 731 -8.02 12.86 13.66
N ILE A 732 -6.78 13.33 13.85
CA ILE A 732 -6.14 14.30 12.94
C ILE A 732 -5.94 13.69 11.55
N VAL A 733 -5.44 12.45 11.50
CA VAL A 733 -5.24 11.73 10.24
C VAL A 733 -6.54 11.61 9.46
N LEU A 734 -7.61 11.08 10.07
CA LEU A 734 -8.92 10.91 9.43
C LEU A 734 -9.50 12.26 8.97
N SER A 735 -9.50 13.26 9.85
CA SER A 735 -10.01 14.60 9.54
C SER A 735 -9.28 15.27 8.36
N GLY A 736 -7.98 15.00 8.25
CA GLY A 736 -7.13 15.45 7.14
C GLY A 736 -7.47 14.75 5.84
N VAL A 737 -7.51 13.41 5.84
CA VAL A 737 -7.87 12.59 4.67
C VAL A 737 -9.24 12.97 4.11
N GLU A 738 -10.25 13.12 4.96
CA GLU A 738 -11.62 13.50 4.57
C GLU A 738 -11.73 14.90 3.97
N SER A 739 -10.77 15.79 4.25
CA SER A 739 -10.80 17.16 3.74
C SER A 739 -10.07 17.33 2.40
N MET A 740 -9.39 16.30 1.91
CA MET A 740 -8.58 16.43 0.71
C MET A 740 -9.46 16.62 -0.54
N THR A 741 -9.12 17.62 -1.35
CA THR A 741 -9.75 17.87 -2.67
C THR A 741 -8.94 17.31 -3.83
N ALA A 742 -7.73 16.83 -3.56
CA ALA A 742 -6.81 16.21 -4.50
C ALA A 742 -5.90 15.21 -3.77
N GLU A 743 -5.47 14.17 -4.47
CA GLU A 743 -4.53 13.20 -3.91
C GLU A 743 -3.11 13.79 -3.77
N THR A 744 -2.54 13.66 -2.56
CA THR A 744 -1.20 14.18 -2.21
C THR A 744 -0.45 13.18 -1.32
N CYS A 745 0.80 13.50 -0.96
CA CYS A 745 1.55 12.69 0.00
C CYS A 745 0.95 12.78 1.41
N PHE A 746 1.09 11.71 2.20
CA PHE A 746 0.47 11.60 3.52
C PHE A 746 0.74 12.79 4.48
N PRO A 747 1.95 13.39 4.54
CA PRO A 747 2.20 14.56 5.40
C PRO A 747 1.33 15.78 5.07
N VAL A 748 0.95 15.97 3.81
CA VAL A 748 0.06 17.07 3.38
C VAL A 748 -1.37 16.81 3.85
N LYS A 749 -1.83 15.55 3.79
CA LYS A 749 -3.13 15.16 4.36
C LYS A 749 -3.16 15.39 5.87
N VAL A 750 -2.09 15.01 6.57
CA VAL A 750 -1.96 15.28 8.02
C VAL A 750 -1.98 16.77 8.33
N PHE A 751 -1.33 17.61 7.52
CA PHE A 751 -1.39 19.06 7.67
C PHE A 751 -2.83 19.61 7.63
N HIS A 752 -3.67 19.13 6.73
CA HIS A 752 -5.08 19.52 6.70
C HIS A 752 -5.80 19.17 8.02
N GLY A 753 -5.54 17.99 8.57
CA GLY A 753 -6.10 17.57 9.86
C GLY A 753 -5.69 18.47 11.01
N HIS A 754 -4.42 18.90 11.04
CA HIS A 754 -3.92 19.87 12.03
C HIS A 754 -4.58 21.24 11.90
N VAL A 755 -4.80 21.71 10.66
CA VAL A 755 -5.50 22.98 10.41
C VAL A 755 -6.96 22.89 10.84
N ARG A 756 -7.67 21.82 10.49
CA ARG A 756 -9.06 21.59 10.96
C ARG A 756 -9.17 21.56 12.47
N HIS A 757 -8.21 20.93 13.14
CA HIS A 757 -8.16 20.91 14.59
C HIS A 757 -8.05 22.32 15.20
N LEU A 758 -7.31 23.22 14.56
CA LEU A 758 -7.10 24.58 15.05
C LEU A 758 -8.23 25.56 14.71
N LEU A 759 -9.08 25.26 13.71
CA LEU A 759 -10.19 26.14 13.30
C LEU A 759 -11.16 26.47 14.44
N ASP A 760 -11.35 25.56 15.38
CA ASP A 760 -12.24 25.74 16.54
C ASP A 760 -11.50 26.19 17.81
N ARG A 761 -10.17 26.34 17.76
CA ARG A 761 -9.31 26.50 18.96
C ARG A 761 -8.40 27.72 18.96
N ALA A 762 -8.20 28.37 17.82
CA ALA A 762 -7.40 29.58 17.72
C ALA A 762 -8.18 30.67 16.98
N GLU A 763 -8.09 31.92 17.41
CA GLU A 763 -8.79 33.03 16.76
C GLU A 763 -8.27 33.26 15.34
N TYR A 764 -6.94 33.27 15.19
CA TYR A 764 -6.23 33.38 13.91
C TYR A 764 -5.39 32.13 13.65
N LEU A 765 -5.13 31.83 12.38
CA LEU A 765 -4.28 30.73 11.93
C LEU A 765 -3.08 31.27 11.18
N PHE A 766 -1.88 30.82 11.55
CA PHE A 766 -0.67 31.08 10.80
C PHE A 766 -0.49 30.01 9.72
N LEU A 767 -0.70 30.42 8.46
CA LEU A 767 -0.63 29.55 7.29
C LEU A 767 0.23 30.24 6.21
N PRO A 768 1.57 30.23 6.34
CA PRO A 768 2.45 30.90 5.38
C PRO A 768 2.62 30.08 4.09
N ASN A 769 3.00 30.75 3.00
CA ASN A 769 3.61 30.11 1.84
C ASN A 769 5.12 30.20 1.99
N VAL A 770 5.76 29.13 2.47
CA VAL A 770 7.23 29.09 2.60
C VAL A 770 7.82 28.62 1.27
N ILE A 771 8.45 29.53 0.52
CA ILE A 771 8.89 29.30 -0.84
C ILE A 771 10.28 28.67 -0.89
N ASN A 772 11.25 29.25 -0.19
CA ASN A 772 12.63 28.75 -0.16
C ASN A 772 13.19 28.72 1.26
N MET A 773 14.33 28.07 1.41
CA MET A 773 15.08 27.95 2.67
C MET A 773 16.51 28.47 2.51
N PRO A 774 17.17 28.91 3.60
CA PRO A 774 18.58 29.29 3.55
C PRO A 774 19.44 28.14 3.03
N THR A 775 20.38 28.46 2.14
CA THR A 775 21.34 27.54 1.52
C THR A 775 22.78 27.97 1.83
N PRO A 776 23.77 27.05 1.81
CA PRO A 776 25.17 27.39 2.06
C PRO A 776 25.75 28.40 1.06
N SER A 777 25.34 28.32 -0.21
CA SER A 777 25.70 29.25 -1.28
C SER A 777 24.48 30.01 -1.78
N SER A 778 24.66 31.27 -2.19
CA SER A 778 23.61 32.09 -2.81
C SER A 778 23.17 31.56 -4.18
N GLU A 779 24.05 30.86 -4.90
CA GLU A 779 23.80 30.27 -6.23
C GLU A 779 22.87 29.05 -6.18
N GLU A 780 22.78 28.36 -5.04
CA GLU A 780 21.88 27.22 -4.89
C GLU A 780 20.41 27.64 -4.94
N THR A 781 19.56 26.81 -5.53
CA THR A 781 18.15 27.15 -5.73
C THR A 781 17.38 27.22 -4.40
N GLY A 782 17.31 26.12 -3.65
CA GLY A 782 16.81 26.12 -2.28
C GLY A 782 15.28 26.14 -2.09
N PHE A 783 14.48 25.76 -3.11
CA PHE A 783 13.01 25.77 -3.00
C PHE A 783 12.48 24.63 -2.12
N PHE A 784 11.31 24.84 -1.53
CA PHE A 784 10.54 23.74 -0.91
C PHE A 784 9.89 22.87 -2.00
N CYS A 785 9.20 21.79 -1.61
CA CYS A 785 8.41 21.07 -2.61
C CYS A 785 7.12 21.86 -2.91
N PRO A 786 6.60 21.81 -4.15
CA PRO A 786 5.41 22.58 -4.53
C PRO A 786 4.20 22.33 -3.61
N LEU A 787 4.03 21.10 -3.10
CA LEU A 787 2.95 20.77 -2.16
C LEU A 787 3.09 21.46 -0.79
N VAL A 788 4.32 21.74 -0.34
CA VAL A 788 4.56 22.51 0.89
C VAL A 788 4.35 24.00 0.60
N GLU A 789 4.87 24.51 -0.52
CA GLU A 789 4.71 25.90 -0.97
C GLU A 789 3.22 26.28 -1.12
N SER A 790 2.41 25.36 -1.67
CA SER A 790 0.99 25.56 -1.92
C SER A 790 0.06 25.09 -0.79
N SER A 791 0.60 24.56 0.31
CA SER A 791 -0.17 23.95 1.40
C SER A 791 -1.27 24.86 1.95
N GLN A 792 -1.00 26.16 2.07
CA GLN A 792 -1.97 27.18 2.45
C GLN A 792 -3.15 27.28 1.47
N TYR A 793 -2.92 27.24 0.15
CA TYR A 793 -3.98 27.33 -0.85
C TYR A 793 -4.83 26.07 -0.85
N MET A 794 -4.20 24.90 -0.78
CA MET A 794 -4.87 23.61 -0.73
C MET A 794 -5.79 23.51 0.49
N VAL A 795 -5.28 23.82 1.68
CA VAL A 795 -6.07 23.73 2.91
C VAL A 795 -7.16 24.80 2.99
N ARG A 796 -6.91 26.00 2.46
CA ARG A 796 -7.94 27.06 2.40
C ARG A 796 -9.10 26.64 1.50
N ALA A 797 -8.80 26.10 0.32
CA ALA A 797 -9.81 25.63 -0.61
C ALA A 797 -10.59 24.42 -0.05
N ALA A 798 -9.90 23.52 0.65
CA ALA A 798 -10.47 22.33 1.26
C ALA A 798 -11.35 22.63 2.49
N CYS A 799 -10.90 23.52 3.37
CA CYS A 799 -11.52 23.73 4.69
C CYS A 799 -12.30 25.06 4.80
N SER A 800 -12.45 25.80 3.71
CA SER A 800 -13.16 27.10 3.67
C SER A 800 -12.70 28.08 4.77
N VAL A 801 -11.39 28.12 5.02
CA VAL A 801 -10.81 28.95 6.10
C VAL A 801 -11.08 30.44 5.83
N PRO A 802 -11.75 31.18 6.74
CA PRO A 802 -12.06 32.58 6.49
C PRO A 802 -10.80 33.45 6.38
N ASP A 803 -10.70 34.25 5.31
CA ASP A 803 -9.53 35.10 5.03
C ASP A 803 -9.18 36.03 6.20
N LYS A 804 -10.18 36.59 6.90
CA LYS A 804 -9.99 37.47 8.07
C LYS A 804 -9.31 36.79 9.26
N ARG A 805 -9.31 35.45 9.31
CA ARG A 805 -8.68 34.65 10.37
C ARG A 805 -7.28 34.17 9.98
N MET A 806 -6.77 34.51 8.79
CA MET A 806 -5.49 33.99 8.31
C MET A 806 -4.37 35.02 8.43
N ILE A 807 -3.24 34.58 8.98
CA ILE A 807 -1.93 35.25 8.85
C ILE A 807 -1.15 34.44 7.82
N ARG A 808 -1.04 34.96 6.59
CA ARG A 808 -0.61 34.19 5.41
C ARG A 808 0.48 34.88 4.57
N PRO A 809 1.66 35.13 5.14
CA PRO A 809 2.74 35.75 4.38
C PRO A 809 3.34 34.78 3.35
N THR A 810 3.82 35.32 2.23
CA THR A 810 4.68 34.60 1.28
C THR A 810 6.13 34.83 1.68
N LEU A 811 6.79 33.78 2.14
CA LEU A 811 8.10 33.85 2.79
C LEU A 811 9.19 33.27 1.89
N HIS A 812 10.18 34.10 1.59
CA HIS A 812 11.44 33.68 0.98
C HIS A 812 12.50 33.75 2.08
N LEU A 813 12.78 32.62 2.74
CA LEU A 813 13.71 32.58 3.87
C LEU A 813 15.18 32.80 3.48
N LYS A 814 15.50 32.80 2.18
CA LYS A 814 16.81 33.23 1.65
C LYS A 814 17.00 34.74 1.67
N ASP A 815 15.92 35.51 1.70
CA ASP A 815 16.00 36.97 1.68
C ASP A 815 16.56 37.50 3.00
N ASP A 816 17.10 38.72 3.00
CA ASP A 816 17.51 39.35 4.24
C ASP A 816 16.32 39.64 5.18
N LEU A 817 16.62 39.78 6.47
CA LEU A 817 15.61 39.91 7.52
C LEU A 817 14.67 41.11 7.32
N LYS A 818 15.10 42.19 6.62
CA LYS A 818 14.22 43.34 6.35
C LYS A 818 13.20 43.04 5.26
N HIS A 819 13.58 42.27 4.24
CA HIS A 819 12.64 41.77 3.25
C HIS A 819 11.67 40.77 3.88
N LEU A 820 12.17 39.86 4.71
CA LEU A 820 11.33 38.92 5.45
C LEU A 820 10.31 39.64 6.35
N ALA A 821 10.73 40.70 7.06
CA ALA A 821 9.84 41.55 7.86
C ALA A 821 8.74 42.21 7.03
N ARG A 822 9.06 42.70 5.83
CA ARG A 822 8.07 43.24 4.89
C ARG A 822 7.06 42.18 4.46
N SER A 823 7.51 40.97 4.12
CA SER A 823 6.61 39.87 3.75
C SER A 823 5.68 39.48 4.88
N PHE A 824 6.17 39.43 6.12
CA PHE A 824 5.32 39.22 7.29
C PHE A 824 4.29 40.33 7.43
N LEU A 825 4.68 41.61 7.40
CA LEU A 825 3.73 42.73 7.51
C LEU A 825 2.61 42.68 6.46
N GLN A 826 2.94 42.29 5.22
CA GLN A 826 1.98 42.13 4.14
C GLN A 826 1.00 40.97 4.39
N GLY A 827 1.45 39.90 5.05
CA GLY A 827 0.63 38.72 5.35
C GLY A 827 -0.30 38.87 6.57
N PHE A 828 -0.14 39.94 7.37
CA PHE A 828 -1.01 40.20 8.53
C PHE A 828 -2.31 40.90 8.10
N PRO A 829 -3.46 40.50 8.70
CA PRO A 829 -4.69 41.30 8.65
C PRO A 829 -4.44 42.71 9.18
N ASP A 830 -5.08 43.73 8.59
CA ASP A 830 -4.85 45.14 8.93
C ASP A 830 -5.04 45.43 10.43
N VAL A 831 -6.03 44.78 11.06
CA VAL A 831 -6.37 44.93 12.49
C VAL A 831 -5.26 44.43 13.42
N LEU A 832 -4.45 43.48 12.96
CA LEU A 832 -3.38 42.85 13.77
C LEU A 832 -1.98 43.29 13.37
N ARG A 833 -1.84 44.12 12.33
CA ARG A 833 -0.54 44.42 11.73
C ARG A 833 0.33 45.22 12.72
N PRO A 834 1.48 44.69 13.15
CA PRO A 834 2.38 45.44 14.03
C PRO A 834 3.14 46.53 13.24
N GLY A 835 3.75 47.47 13.95
CA GLY A 835 4.62 48.47 13.33
C GLY A 835 5.89 47.84 12.74
N ALA A 836 6.41 48.40 11.64
CA ALA A 836 7.52 47.81 10.89
C ALA A 836 8.78 47.58 11.75
N THR A 837 9.20 48.56 12.54
CA THR A 837 10.35 48.42 13.46
C THR A 837 10.15 47.34 14.52
N ARG A 838 8.90 47.13 14.96
CA ARG A 838 8.57 46.06 15.91
C ARG A 838 8.68 44.69 15.25
N MET A 839 8.19 44.55 14.01
CA MET A 839 8.33 43.33 13.21
C MET A 839 9.79 42.97 12.95
N GLU A 840 10.61 43.93 12.51
CA GLU A 840 12.04 43.71 12.24
C GLU A 840 12.77 43.18 13.48
N LYS A 841 12.57 43.82 14.64
CA LYS A 841 13.17 43.36 15.91
C LYS A 841 12.66 41.99 16.35
N ALA A 842 11.37 41.71 16.16
CA ALA A 842 10.78 40.42 16.51
C ALA A 842 11.35 39.29 15.65
N ILE A 843 11.50 39.51 14.34
CA ILE A 843 12.11 38.54 13.42
C ILE A 843 13.58 38.31 13.73
N GLU A 844 14.35 39.37 14.00
CA GLU A 844 15.76 39.25 14.36
C GLU A 844 15.96 38.35 15.60
N ARG A 845 15.16 38.59 16.65
CA ARG A 845 15.19 37.78 17.88
C ARG A 845 14.74 36.35 17.64
N ALA A 846 13.66 36.16 16.90
CA ALA A 846 13.15 34.83 16.60
C ALA A 846 14.12 34.02 15.71
N TRP A 847 14.82 34.68 14.79
CA TRP A 847 15.85 34.06 13.95
C TRP A 847 17.08 33.64 14.76
N ALA A 848 17.50 34.46 15.73
CA ALA A 848 18.56 34.10 16.66
C ALA A 848 18.20 32.85 17.47
N ARG A 849 16.93 32.70 17.90
CA ARG A 849 16.43 31.51 18.61
C ARG A 849 16.42 30.26 17.72
N GLN A 850 15.95 30.38 16.47
CA GLN A 850 16.01 29.28 15.50
C GLN A 850 17.46 28.84 15.23
N THR A 851 18.39 29.81 15.12
CA THR A 851 19.81 29.54 14.91
C THR A 851 20.42 28.82 16.12
N ALA A 852 20.15 29.30 17.33
CA ALA A 852 20.62 28.69 18.57
C ALA A 852 20.12 27.24 18.73
N PHE A 853 18.86 26.98 18.37
CA PHE A 853 18.30 25.62 18.36
C PHE A 853 19.08 24.70 17.40
N ARG A 854 19.33 25.13 16.16
CA ARG A 854 20.12 24.37 15.18
C ARG A 854 21.56 24.14 15.66
N ASP A 855 22.21 25.16 16.20
CA ASP A 855 23.59 25.07 16.67
C ASP A 855 23.73 24.13 17.88
N ARG A 856 22.70 24.06 18.74
CA ARG A 856 22.61 23.08 19.83
C ARG A 856 22.58 21.66 19.27
N LEU A 857 21.78 21.37 18.24
CA LEU A 857 21.73 20.06 17.59
C LEU A 857 23.08 19.68 16.96
N HIS A 858 23.71 20.60 16.21
CA HIS A 858 25.02 20.37 15.62
C HIS A 858 26.11 20.11 16.68
N SER A 859 26.07 20.84 17.79
CA SER A 859 27.02 20.65 18.91
C SER A 859 26.82 19.29 19.55
N ARG A 860 25.57 18.91 19.80
CA ARG A 860 25.23 17.59 20.35
C ARG A 860 25.64 16.45 19.41
N GLY A 861 25.44 16.60 18.11
CA GLY A 861 25.91 15.62 17.11
C GLY A 861 27.43 15.44 17.14
N ARG A 862 28.21 16.53 17.21
CA ARG A 862 29.67 16.45 17.37
C ARG A 862 30.08 15.72 18.64
N GLU A 863 29.41 15.97 19.76
CA GLU A 863 29.71 15.29 21.03
C GLU A 863 29.47 13.78 20.94
N ILE A 864 28.34 13.36 20.35
CA ILE A 864 28.01 11.95 20.20
C ILE A 864 29.04 11.26 19.30
N LEU A 865 29.33 11.84 18.14
CA LEU A 865 30.29 11.29 17.18
C LEU A 865 31.72 11.24 17.74
N ALA A 866 32.14 12.24 18.53
CA ALA A 866 33.46 12.27 19.15
C ALA A 866 33.65 11.18 20.23
N ARG A 867 32.55 10.74 20.87
CA ARG A 867 32.56 9.65 21.86
C ARG A 867 32.37 8.26 21.24
N THR A 868 31.99 8.21 19.97
CA THR A 868 31.74 6.95 19.27
C THR A 868 33.05 6.40 18.73
N SER A 869 33.30 5.10 18.92
CA SER A 869 34.52 4.46 18.41
C SER A 869 34.58 4.56 16.89
N ALA A 870 35.79 4.67 16.33
CA ALA A 870 35.97 4.75 14.89
C ALA A 870 35.34 3.56 14.17
N ASP A 871 35.35 2.36 14.76
CA ASP A 871 34.83 1.11 14.19
C ASP A 871 33.35 0.84 14.49
N GLU A 872 32.73 1.64 15.35
CA GLU A 872 31.32 1.46 15.72
C GLU A 872 30.39 1.95 14.60
N PRO A 873 29.34 1.19 14.22
CA PRO A 873 28.46 1.59 13.14
C PRO A 873 27.51 2.71 13.61
N VAL A 874 27.47 3.81 12.86
CA VAL A 874 26.56 4.94 13.10
C VAL A 874 25.53 5.03 11.99
N TRP A 875 24.25 4.98 12.31
CA TRP A 875 23.19 5.12 11.32
C TRP A 875 22.75 6.57 11.21
N ILE A 876 22.85 7.14 10.02
CA ILE A 876 22.41 8.51 9.75
C ILE A 876 21.09 8.46 9.01
N VAL A 877 20.05 8.98 9.65
CA VAL A 877 18.70 8.97 9.11
C VAL A 877 18.41 10.31 8.44
N THR A 878 18.32 10.27 7.12
CA THR A 878 18.02 11.41 6.26
C THR A 878 16.55 11.41 5.86
N GLY A 879 15.99 12.57 5.61
CA GLY A 879 14.59 12.70 5.23
C GLY A 879 14.12 14.14 5.40
N ARG A 880 12.87 14.40 5.02
CA ARG A 880 12.26 15.72 5.23
C ARG A 880 11.87 15.85 6.70
N ALA A 881 11.91 17.07 7.24
CA ALA A 881 11.63 17.29 8.66
C ALA A 881 10.28 16.72 9.12
N TYR A 882 9.26 16.80 8.26
CA TYR A 882 7.95 16.22 8.53
C TYR A 882 7.90 14.69 8.50
N ASN A 883 8.88 14.03 7.88
CA ASN A 883 9.05 12.59 7.99
C ASN A 883 9.82 12.27 9.26
N LEU A 884 10.92 12.97 9.52
CA LEU A 884 11.83 12.62 10.61
C LEU A 884 11.22 12.86 12.00
N HIS A 885 10.36 13.87 12.15
CA HIS A 885 9.99 14.38 13.48
C HIS A 885 8.51 14.24 13.84
N ASP A 886 7.67 13.74 12.93
CA ASP A 886 6.31 13.33 13.26
C ASP A 886 6.27 11.82 13.58
N GLU A 887 6.09 11.49 14.86
CA GLU A 887 6.09 10.11 15.37
C GLU A 887 5.00 9.22 14.76
N ARG A 888 3.90 9.80 14.24
CA ARG A 888 2.85 9.05 13.55
C ARG A 888 3.22 8.79 12.10
N LEU A 889 3.90 9.74 11.45
CA LEU A 889 4.36 9.59 10.07
C LEU A 889 5.55 8.63 9.96
N ASN A 890 6.45 8.60 10.94
CA ASN A 890 7.63 7.71 10.93
C ASN A 890 7.48 6.40 11.72
N LEU A 891 6.30 6.11 12.25
CA LEU A 891 6.03 4.91 13.05
C LEU A 891 6.98 4.74 14.26
N GLN A 892 7.37 5.86 14.89
CA GLN A 892 8.33 5.92 15.99
C GLN A 892 9.69 5.29 15.67
N LEU A 893 10.21 5.54 14.46
CA LEU A 893 11.46 4.97 13.96
C LEU A 893 12.63 5.08 14.96
N GLY A 894 12.87 6.26 15.53
CA GLY A 894 13.97 6.49 16.48
C GLY A 894 13.93 5.55 17.68
N LYS A 895 12.73 5.35 18.24
CA LYS A 895 12.49 4.43 19.34
C LYS A 895 12.73 2.97 18.95
N GLN A 896 12.40 2.57 17.72
CA GLN A 896 12.68 1.20 17.26
C GLN A 896 14.18 0.96 17.08
N LEU A 897 14.90 1.91 16.47
CA LEU A 897 16.35 1.83 16.30
C LEU A 897 17.07 1.73 17.66
N ALA A 898 16.67 2.58 18.62
CA ALA A 898 17.20 2.55 19.98
C ALA A 898 16.95 1.21 20.70
N LYS A 899 15.75 0.63 20.54
CA LYS A 899 15.41 -0.69 21.10
C LYS A 899 16.26 -1.82 20.50
N LEU A 900 16.61 -1.74 19.21
CA LEU A 900 17.45 -2.72 18.50
C LEU A 900 18.95 -2.51 18.75
N GLY A 901 19.32 -1.60 19.65
CA GLY A 901 20.71 -1.31 20.00
C GLY A 901 21.47 -0.53 18.91
N ILE A 902 20.77 0.08 17.95
CA ILE A 902 21.36 0.81 16.84
C ILE A 902 21.61 2.27 17.27
N LEU A 903 22.86 2.74 17.15
CA LEU A 903 23.19 4.15 17.30
C LEU A 903 22.74 4.91 16.06
N ALA A 904 21.61 5.62 16.17
CA ALA A 904 21.01 6.34 15.04
C ALA A 904 20.86 7.84 15.33
N LEU A 905 21.28 8.67 14.37
CA LEU A 905 21.19 10.13 14.44
C LEU A 905 20.29 10.67 13.32
N PRO A 906 19.34 11.57 13.61
CA PRO A 906 18.67 12.32 12.56
C PRO A 906 19.68 13.28 11.90
N MET A 907 19.51 13.53 10.59
CA MET A 907 20.45 14.37 9.83
C MET A 907 20.64 15.79 10.39
N ASP A 908 19.70 16.30 11.19
CA ASP A 908 19.78 17.61 11.86
C ASP A 908 20.96 17.72 12.86
N TYR A 909 21.53 16.59 13.30
CA TYR A 909 22.70 16.58 14.17
C TYR A 909 24.00 16.81 13.39
N LEU A 910 23.94 16.76 12.06
CA LEU A 910 25.09 16.93 11.17
C LEU A 910 25.00 18.28 10.45
N ASN A 911 26.04 19.08 10.62
CA ASN A 911 26.30 20.17 9.68
C ASN A 911 26.96 19.57 8.43
N ALA A 912 26.33 19.70 7.27
CA ALA A 912 26.85 19.25 5.97
C ALA A 912 26.95 20.41 4.95
N ASP A 913 26.90 21.65 5.43
CA ASP A 913 26.90 22.85 4.58
C ASP A 913 28.25 23.01 3.83
N ASP A 914 29.32 22.43 4.36
CA ASP A 914 30.68 22.43 3.81
C ASP A 914 30.90 21.41 2.68
N GLU A 915 29.95 20.51 2.43
CA GLU A 915 30.07 19.53 1.36
C GLU A 915 30.06 20.21 -0.03
N ASP A 916 30.62 19.57 -1.05
CA ASP A 916 30.45 20.07 -2.42
C ASP A 916 29.19 19.44 -3.03
N LEU A 917 28.42 20.20 -3.81
CA LEU A 917 27.22 19.73 -4.52
C LEU A 917 27.25 20.09 -6.02
N SER A 918 28.42 20.42 -6.56
CA SER A 918 28.62 20.79 -7.97
C SER A 918 28.24 19.70 -8.99
N ASP A 919 28.20 18.44 -8.58
CA ASP A 919 27.72 17.28 -9.34
C ASP A 919 26.19 17.22 -9.48
N PHE A 920 25.45 18.01 -8.69
CA PHE A 920 24.00 18.17 -8.80
C PHE A 920 23.62 19.66 -8.98
N PRO A 921 24.09 20.34 -10.04
CA PRO A 921 23.98 21.79 -10.18
C PRO A 921 22.53 22.28 -10.31
N ASN A 922 21.63 21.40 -10.77
CA ASN A 922 20.21 21.69 -10.96
C ASN A 922 19.33 21.13 -9.83
N MET A 923 19.89 20.88 -8.65
CA MET A 923 19.10 20.42 -7.51
C MET A 923 18.15 21.52 -7.05
N TYR A 924 16.89 21.40 -7.47
CA TYR A 924 15.84 22.40 -7.24
C TYR A 924 15.46 22.53 -5.75
N TRP A 925 15.37 21.40 -5.04
CA TRP A 925 14.85 21.36 -3.67
C TRP A 925 15.94 21.57 -2.63
N GLY A 926 15.77 22.56 -1.73
CA GLY A 926 16.73 22.85 -0.66
C GLY A 926 16.93 21.70 0.33
N LEU A 927 15.83 21.06 0.77
CA LEU A 927 15.92 19.84 1.59
C LEU A 927 16.58 18.69 0.82
N GLY A 928 16.39 18.62 -0.51
CA GLY A 928 17.05 17.65 -1.37
C GLY A 928 18.55 17.83 -1.40
N ALA A 929 19.01 19.07 -1.60
CA ALA A 929 20.41 19.44 -1.52
C ALA A 929 21.01 19.03 -0.16
N ARG A 930 20.34 19.35 0.96
CA ARG A 930 20.80 18.96 2.30
C ARG A 930 20.89 17.44 2.47
N ILE A 931 19.90 16.69 1.99
CA ILE A 931 19.90 15.22 2.00
C ILE A 931 21.11 14.66 1.24
N LEU A 932 21.40 15.17 0.04
CA LEU A 932 22.52 14.71 -0.79
C LEU A 932 23.89 15.08 -0.20
N ARG A 933 24.02 16.27 0.40
CA ARG A 933 25.21 16.66 1.16
C ARG A 933 25.46 15.68 2.32
N THR A 934 24.42 15.38 3.09
CA THR A 934 24.52 14.37 4.16
C THR A 934 24.88 12.99 3.59
N ALA A 935 24.31 12.58 2.45
CA ALA A 935 24.65 11.33 1.78
C ALA A 935 26.15 11.24 1.40
N LYS A 936 26.72 12.32 0.86
CA LYS A 936 28.17 12.39 0.57
C LYS A 936 29.01 12.24 1.83
N ARG A 937 28.60 12.87 2.93
CA ARG A 937 29.29 12.75 4.22
C ARG A 937 29.24 11.31 4.74
N ILE A 938 28.09 10.63 4.61
CA ILE A 938 27.94 9.21 4.93
C ILE A 938 28.87 8.35 4.06
N ALA A 939 28.96 8.63 2.76
CA ALA A 939 29.81 7.89 1.82
C ALA A 939 31.31 7.99 2.19
N ARG A 940 31.77 9.16 2.65
CA ARG A 940 33.17 9.39 3.06
C ARG A 940 33.54 8.75 4.38
N ASN A 941 32.59 8.58 5.29
CA ASN A 941 32.85 8.01 6.61
C ASN A 941 32.61 6.50 6.61
N ARG A 942 33.68 5.70 6.69
CA ARG A 942 33.63 4.23 6.56
C ARG A 942 32.53 3.58 7.39
N ASN A 943 32.36 3.94 8.65
CA ASN A 943 31.43 3.29 9.57
C ASN A 943 30.05 3.99 9.70
N TRP A 944 29.73 4.95 8.82
CA TRP A 944 28.41 5.60 8.79
C TRP A 944 27.49 4.95 7.77
N TYR A 945 26.26 4.61 8.12
CA TYR A 945 25.33 3.90 7.24
C TYR A 945 24.07 4.73 7.02
N GLY A 946 23.64 4.85 5.76
CA GLY A 946 22.52 5.71 5.40
C GLY A 946 21.16 5.02 5.55
N VAL A 947 20.22 5.70 6.20
CA VAL A 947 18.79 5.37 6.14
C VAL A 947 18.06 6.59 5.59
N HIS A 948 17.27 6.44 4.53
CA HIS A 948 16.51 7.54 3.93
C HIS A 948 15.01 7.32 4.13
N LEU A 949 14.33 8.30 4.72
CA LEU A 949 12.90 8.27 5.01
C LEU A 949 12.11 9.15 4.03
N THR A 950 11.24 8.52 3.25
CA THR A 950 10.34 9.17 2.30
C THR A 950 8.89 8.72 2.49
N ASN A 951 7.95 9.28 1.72
CA ASN A 951 6.57 8.80 1.69
C ASN A 951 6.12 8.46 0.27
N PHE A 952 5.12 7.59 0.21
CA PHE A 952 4.37 7.38 -1.01
C PHE A 952 3.83 8.69 -1.57
N SER A 953 3.83 8.80 -2.91
CA SER A 953 3.43 10.02 -3.63
C SER A 953 4.33 11.24 -3.38
N CYS A 954 5.55 11.07 -2.84
CA CYS A 954 6.52 12.16 -2.75
C CYS A 954 7.18 12.40 -4.12
N GLY A 955 6.69 13.42 -4.83
CA GLY A 955 7.22 13.79 -6.16
C GLY A 955 8.72 14.11 -6.12
N ALA A 956 9.16 14.98 -5.20
CA ALA A 956 10.56 15.37 -5.12
C ALA A 956 11.51 14.20 -4.82
N ASP A 957 11.15 13.31 -3.88
CA ASP A 957 12.02 12.19 -3.52
C ASP A 957 12.08 11.13 -4.62
N SER A 958 11.02 10.97 -5.44
CA SER A 958 11.06 10.10 -6.61
C SER A 958 12.17 10.47 -7.61
N PHE A 959 12.57 11.75 -7.67
CA PHE A 959 13.74 12.22 -8.40
C PHE A 959 15.03 12.17 -7.57
N MET A 960 14.97 12.21 -6.24
CA MET A 960 16.18 12.29 -5.41
C MET A 960 16.77 10.93 -5.06
N GLU A 961 15.97 9.86 -4.97
CA GLU A 961 16.45 8.54 -4.51
C GLU A 961 17.60 8.00 -5.35
N HIS A 962 17.55 8.18 -6.68
CA HIS A 962 18.64 7.72 -7.55
C HIS A 962 19.92 8.56 -7.36
N PHE A 963 19.80 9.86 -7.08
CA PHE A 963 20.93 10.71 -6.71
C PHE A 963 21.49 10.35 -5.32
N TYR A 964 20.61 9.99 -4.38
CA TYR A 964 21.00 9.55 -3.05
C TYR A 964 21.82 8.26 -3.11
N ARG A 965 21.34 7.26 -3.85
CA ARG A 965 22.09 6.02 -4.11
C ARG A 965 23.41 6.31 -4.85
N HIS A 966 23.38 7.19 -5.86
CA HIS A 966 24.59 7.60 -6.58
C HIS A 966 25.64 8.25 -5.65
N ALA A 967 25.21 9.11 -4.73
CA ALA A 967 26.10 9.76 -3.76
C ALA A 967 26.75 8.77 -2.79
N LEU A 968 26.04 7.70 -2.43
CA LEU A 968 26.54 6.62 -1.56
C LEU A 968 27.44 5.60 -2.28
N ARG A 969 27.45 5.60 -3.63
CA ARG A 969 28.25 4.68 -4.47
C ARG A 969 27.93 3.21 -4.15
N GLU A 970 28.94 2.41 -3.84
CA GLU A 970 28.81 0.99 -3.47
C GLU A 970 28.36 0.78 -2.02
N LYS A 971 28.23 1.85 -1.22
CA LYS A 971 27.80 1.70 0.17
C LYS A 971 26.30 1.42 0.21
N PRO A 972 25.85 0.32 0.84
CA PRO A 972 24.44 0.02 0.89
C PRO A 972 23.70 1.08 1.70
N SER A 973 22.43 1.25 1.35
CA SER A 973 21.55 2.24 1.95
C SER A 973 20.17 1.65 2.12
N LEU A 974 19.51 1.94 3.24
CA LEU A 974 18.13 1.56 3.43
C LEU A 974 17.20 2.73 3.10
N ILE A 975 16.31 2.56 2.12
CA ILE A 975 15.25 3.54 1.83
C ILE A 975 13.94 3.00 2.41
N LEU A 976 13.31 3.80 3.26
CA LEU A 976 12.04 3.52 3.91
C LEU A 976 10.99 4.46 3.34
N GLU A 977 10.02 3.90 2.62
CA GLU A 977 8.86 4.63 2.11
C GLU A 977 7.65 4.32 2.99
N LEU A 978 7.07 5.36 3.59
CA LEU A 978 5.92 5.26 4.48
C LEU A 978 4.66 5.86 3.85
N ASP A 979 3.49 5.51 4.38
CA ASP A 979 2.19 5.99 3.91
C ASP A 979 1.17 6.03 5.05
N GLU A 980 -0.11 6.20 4.75
CA GLU A 980 -1.24 6.26 5.70
C GLU A 980 -1.31 5.06 6.69
N HIS A 981 -0.78 3.91 6.26
CA HIS A 981 -0.77 2.64 6.98
C HIS A 981 0.00 2.71 8.31
N SER A 982 -0.44 1.95 9.31
CA SER A 982 0.17 1.90 10.65
C SER A 982 0.94 0.60 10.95
N ALA A 983 1.36 -0.14 9.92
CA ALA A 983 2.01 -1.44 10.09
C ALA A 983 3.52 -1.31 10.35
N VAL A 984 3.96 -1.59 11.58
CA VAL A 984 5.37 -1.46 12.02
C VAL A 984 6.22 -2.69 11.62
N ALA A 985 5.63 -3.89 11.55
CA ALA A 985 6.34 -5.13 11.22
C ALA A 985 7.14 -5.10 9.91
N GLY A 986 6.58 -4.48 8.85
CA GLY A 986 7.26 -4.35 7.55
C GLY A 986 8.46 -3.39 7.60
N LEU A 987 8.39 -2.36 8.45
CA LEU A 987 9.49 -1.45 8.74
C LEU A 987 10.60 -2.16 9.53
N LEU A 988 10.25 -2.88 10.60
CA LEU A 988 11.20 -3.60 11.44
C LEU A 988 11.98 -4.67 10.65
N THR A 989 11.31 -5.43 9.79
CA THR A 989 11.96 -6.45 8.96
C THR A 989 13.05 -5.86 8.06
N ARG A 990 12.81 -4.67 7.49
CA ARG A 990 13.82 -3.97 6.68
C ARG A 990 14.98 -3.43 7.52
N ILE A 991 14.71 -2.94 8.73
CA ILE A 991 15.75 -2.48 9.67
C ILE A 991 16.63 -3.66 10.10
N GLU A 992 16.05 -4.80 10.46
CA GLU A 992 16.79 -6.01 10.86
C GLU A 992 17.65 -6.56 9.73
N ALA A 993 17.09 -6.67 8.51
CA ALA A 993 17.84 -7.10 7.33
C ALA A 993 19.01 -6.15 7.03
N TYR A 994 18.79 -4.83 7.12
CA TYR A 994 19.86 -3.84 6.94
C TYR A 994 20.91 -3.89 8.04
N GLN A 995 20.52 -4.18 9.29
CA GLN A 995 21.46 -4.43 10.38
C GLN A 995 22.38 -5.61 10.09
N ASN A 996 21.87 -6.68 9.49
CA ASN A 996 22.69 -7.82 9.08
C ASN A 996 23.63 -7.48 7.93
N VAL A 997 23.17 -6.72 6.93
CA VAL A 997 24.05 -6.20 5.86
C VAL A 997 25.19 -5.35 6.44
N VAL A 998 24.88 -4.44 7.38
CA VAL A 998 25.88 -3.59 8.04
C VAL A 998 26.91 -4.45 8.80
N LYS A 999 26.47 -5.46 9.54
CA LYS A 999 27.37 -6.40 10.25
C LYS A 999 28.30 -7.13 9.28
N ASN A 1000 27.75 -7.70 8.20
CA ASN A 1000 28.53 -8.42 7.19
C ASN A 1000 29.61 -7.50 6.56
N LEU A 1001 29.28 -6.24 6.31
CA LEU A 1001 30.25 -5.27 5.80
C LEU A 1001 31.33 -4.89 6.82
N GLN A 1002 30.99 -4.79 8.10
CA GLN A 1002 31.99 -4.55 9.14
C GLN A 1002 32.97 -5.72 9.25
N GLU A 1003 32.47 -6.95 9.21
CA GLU A 1003 33.28 -8.17 9.21
C GLU A 1003 34.18 -8.25 7.97
N LYS A 1004 33.64 -7.96 6.78
CA LYS A 1004 34.41 -7.91 5.53
C LYS A 1004 35.54 -6.88 5.57
N ASN A 1005 35.29 -5.73 6.17
CA ASN A 1005 36.25 -4.62 6.23
C ASN A 1005 37.21 -4.73 7.44
N ALA A 1006 37.00 -5.68 8.36
CA ALA A 1006 37.90 -5.89 9.48
C ALA A 1006 39.30 -6.27 8.96
N PRO A 1007 40.39 -5.69 9.49
CA PRO A 1007 41.74 -6.10 9.09
C PRO A 1007 41.90 -7.58 9.42
N GLN A 1008 42.25 -8.41 8.43
CA GLN A 1008 42.60 -9.81 8.66
C GLN A 1008 43.80 -9.83 9.62
N THR A 1009 43.55 -10.12 10.89
CA THR A 1009 44.61 -10.46 11.83
C THR A 1009 45.22 -11.76 11.32
N GLY A 1010 46.50 -11.72 10.99
CA GLY A 1010 47.23 -12.86 10.44
C GLY A 1010 47.08 -14.07 11.36
N ASN A 1011 46.31 -15.05 10.91
CA ASN A 1011 46.36 -16.40 11.45
C ASN A 1011 47.21 -17.20 10.47
N GLU A 1012 48.46 -17.45 10.85
CA GLU A 1012 49.33 -18.41 10.21
C GLU A 1012 48.63 -19.78 10.13
N GLY A 1013 48.56 -20.32 8.93
CA GLY A 1013 48.54 -21.76 8.63
C GLY A 1013 47.57 -22.66 9.39
N MET A 1014 46.42 -22.96 8.78
CA MET A 1014 45.86 -24.31 8.80
C MET A 1014 45.63 -24.78 7.36
N PRO A 1015 46.25 -25.89 6.91
CA PRO A 1015 46.13 -26.34 5.53
C PRO A 1015 44.74 -26.91 5.27
N CYS A 1016 44.13 -26.41 4.20
CA CYS A 1016 42.92 -26.93 3.60
C CYS A 1016 43.14 -28.40 3.21
N GLN A 1017 42.55 -29.35 3.94
CA GLN A 1017 42.47 -30.74 3.50
C GLN A 1017 41.40 -30.84 2.42
N ALA A 1018 41.86 -31.01 1.18
CA ALA A 1018 41.07 -31.46 0.06
C ALA A 1018 40.42 -32.81 0.37
N LEU A 1019 39.09 -32.85 0.49
CA LEU A 1019 38.33 -34.09 0.34
C LEU A 1019 38.19 -34.35 -1.16
N GLY A 1020 38.93 -35.35 -1.63
CA GLY A 1020 39.01 -35.72 -3.04
C GLY A 1020 37.80 -36.50 -3.53
N ARG A 1021 37.45 -36.18 -4.79
CA ARG A 1021 36.78 -36.95 -5.85
C ARG A 1021 35.48 -37.69 -5.56
#